data_AF-A0A8J4WUJ4-F1
#
_entry.id   AF-A0A8J4WUJ4-F1
#
_cell.length_a   1.000
_cell.length_b   1.000
_cell.length_c   1.000
_cell.angle_alpha   90.00
_cell.angle_beta   90.00
_cell.angle_gamma   90.00
#
_symmetry.space_group_name_H-M   'P 1'
#
loop_
_entity.id
_entity.type
_entity.pdbx_description
1 polymer ?
#
loop_
_entity_poly.entity_id
_entity_poly.type
_entity_poly.pdbx_seq_one_letter_code
_entity_poly.pdbx_strand_id
1 'polypeptide(L)'
;MHCIEGDSTGLEGIRPGATSKVGNKSTLSVFDEITRVTDFQNFCENNINVIRPELLLISGTLHDKHASLQVRSEWEIYASILRKTNLLNITHWLDIRGNHDSFNVPRLIDDVNYFRKYGARGQLKTLSYLFTLHKPYGNYSFIALDACPDPGLGRPLNFFGVLTQDTERALRRFIEVTETHNHTFWFGHYPTSTIVPSSVIRSLISSSGFAYLCGHLHTWLGWAPEMYALQPHGFLELELGDWRDNRRYRILAVDHDLVSFVDVRFHATNTSTEWPVVLITNPKHANFLLPHKEPVDRIAHSTHIRILAWSKWPVVQVSVRIDDIPLGNAIKSRVVDLDTNALNPLYVLPWDPNIWNTHSVHTIQVTVHDSAGNFRVVTQPFIIQGTPPWNFSFLSSFLLNNDHTFNLRAAFYGLWFLLIGTLILPRILNRIWIRRMLCTTCLGTGVYRLSNCDNLMYAVAFYLVYVVSGPIFMGYLVQFHFGVVFSFGVYIAGAFVAESLTYFHEVIQLLIFVPVLFGLIWHLGYTNTVHQTPASSEQSAKSQSTMVTDLHLSKYQDISRISDFQRFCTDVIPVLHPELVSVSGDLTDARSALHITSIQNPEEWMGYEEIVRRSGVLNYTHFFDLRGNHDMFGVVKANHTTDYFRKYGVQGGVHVRSYLHTVRKPFGNYSFVNLDASPKSGVAFPLNFFGELTLADQELIVQFANKTKRSNQTFWFGHYPTSTIVSTGLDLRALLGQSAFAYFCGHLHTFMHLLPRMYTLQLEGYLELELGDWRDDRYYRIVAVDHDLVSFVDIQMPRRNADSHWPVVLITNPKNANFLLPHKEPVYRIASSTHIRILAWSDHPIVQVAVFIDNQYLGNATTIRAFHDEHNPLFALSWNASQWADQLQHQLKVLVVDALGRRRIQIQSFLMNGAPSWEFGAVTSFVLQTDHTFNFRLIFYLSELLICGALVIFKLIQAHWTRYLTCNSRFFLGLSRFVRCNGVFVPVLCFLIYQCFGPIFMGFLIGYHFGIVFTSGIFVAGTFVMEALTYIYQIIQVISFTFLYLLYVIWYCGRHHTPVLRSAASLHDGSNSLPSNRLLSEPVIDAATCRNSTLRLICSIPLPLFIHAIVYSLLQLLFILTTVTLPYGIVATVLSPGRITVLFFPWFIASQFGQIVNGNRLSRR
;
A
#
# COMPACT_ATOMS: atom_id res chain seq x y z
N MET A 1 1.42 -38.69 -6.06
CA MET A 1 1.57 -40.16 -6.23
C MET A 1 2.90 -40.59 -5.62
N HIS A 2 3.20 -41.89 -5.60
CA HIS A 2 4.38 -42.47 -4.95
C HIS A 2 5.71 -42.00 -5.53
N CYS A 3 6.77 -42.10 -4.72
CA CYS A 3 8.15 -42.21 -5.19
C CYS A 3 8.37 -43.58 -5.84
N ILE A 4 9.17 -43.63 -6.91
CA ILE A 4 9.83 -44.85 -7.42
C ILE A 4 11.26 -44.45 -7.83
N GLU A 5 12.23 -45.32 -7.55
CA GLU A 5 13.66 -45.14 -7.82
C GLU A 5 14.04 -45.63 -9.24
N GLY A 6 15.25 -45.35 -9.71
CA GLY A 6 15.75 -45.89 -10.99
C GLY A 6 17.16 -45.43 -11.37
N ASP A 7 18.16 -46.28 -11.12
CA ASP A 7 19.51 -46.15 -11.66
C ASP A 7 19.59 -46.57 -13.14
N SER A 8 20.47 -45.93 -13.93
CA SER A 8 21.49 -46.63 -14.74
C SER A 8 22.33 -45.71 -15.66
N THR A 9 23.63 -45.66 -15.36
CA THR A 9 24.80 -45.66 -16.29
C THR A 9 24.68 -45.25 -17.77
N GLY A 10 25.62 -44.38 -18.23
CA GLY A 10 26.43 -44.69 -19.42
C GLY A 10 26.73 -43.59 -20.46
N LEU A 11 28.01 -43.13 -20.50
CA LEU A 11 28.80 -42.65 -21.67
C LEU A 11 28.27 -41.46 -22.54
N GLU A 12 29.08 -40.72 -23.30
CA GLU A 12 30.43 -40.15 -23.14
C GLU A 12 30.60 -39.05 -24.22
N GLY A 13 31.24 -37.89 -23.99
CA GLY A 13 31.23 -36.83 -25.04
C GLY A 13 31.80 -35.43 -24.79
N ILE A 14 33.07 -35.31 -24.36
CA ILE A 14 34.05 -34.20 -24.66
C ILE A 14 33.68 -32.72 -24.32
N ARG A 15 34.68 -31.97 -23.82
CA ARG A 15 34.65 -30.60 -23.27
C ARG A 15 34.93 -29.50 -24.35
N PRO A 16 35.07 -28.19 -24.04
CA PRO A 16 34.83 -27.43 -22.78
C PRO A 16 34.03 -26.11 -22.90
N GLY A 17 33.48 -25.59 -21.80
CA GLY A 17 33.01 -24.20 -21.72
C GLY A 17 32.44 -23.78 -20.35
N ALA A 18 32.69 -22.52 -19.99
CA ALA A 18 32.14 -21.77 -18.83
C ALA A 18 32.41 -22.28 -17.39
N THR A 19 32.81 -21.36 -16.50
CA THR A 19 33.00 -21.60 -15.07
C THR A 19 31.70 -21.44 -14.27
N SER A 20 31.40 -22.35 -13.35
CA SER A 20 30.38 -22.17 -12.32
C SER A 20 30.98 -22.26 -10.91
N LYS A 21 30.91 -21.15 -10.15
CA LYS A 21 31.17 -21.12 -8.70
C LYS A 21 29.85 -21.30 -7.94
N VAL A 22 29.82 -22.14 -6.92
CA VAL A 22 28.66 -22.33 -6.03
C VAL A 22 29.16 -22.46 -4.58
N GLY A 23 28.46 -21.88 -3.60
CA GLY A 23 28.67 -22.19 -2.17
C GLY A 23 29.62 -21.24 -1.40
N ASN A 24 29.30 -19.96 -1.17
CA ASN A 24 28.37 -19.46 -0.12
C ASN A 24 28.84 -19.76 1.33
N LYS A 25 28.48 -19.03 2.40
CA LYS A 25 27.90 -17.69 2.69
C LYS A 25 27.81 -17.58 4.25
N SER A 26 27.88 -16.42 4.93
CA SER A 26 27.18 -16.07 6.20
C SER A 26 27.32 -14.55 6.46
N THR A 27 26.44 -13.80 7.14
CA THR A 27 25.11 -14.07 7.74
C THR A 27 23.97 -13.62 6.80
N LEU A 28 22.78 -14.24 6.84
CA LEU A 28 22.51 -15.10 5.68
C LEU A 28 21.09 -15.13 5.04
N SER A 29 20.49 -14.00 4.66
CA SER A 29 19.47 -14.12 3.60
C SER A 29 20.10 -14.70 2.31
N VAL A 30 19.55 -15.83 1.85
CA VAL A 30 19.80 -16.37 0.50
C VAL A 30 18.89 -15.69 -0.53
N PHE A 31 17.79 -15.06 -0.07
CA PHE A 31 16.61 -14.75 -0.87
C PHE A 31 16.49 -13.26 -1.26
N ASP A 32 16.87 -12.33 -0.38
CA ASP A 32 16.73 -10.88 -0.61
C ASP A 32 17.90 -10.27 -1.41
N GLU A 33 19.12 -10.54 -0.96
CA GLU A 33 20.30 -9.77 -1.34
C GLU A 33 21.55 -10.66 -1.36
N ILE A 34 22.15 -10.80 -2.53
CA ILE A 34 23.28 -11.72 -2.75
C ILE A 34 24.50 -11.31 -1.91
N THR A 35 24.71 -10.01 -1.75
CA THR A 35 25.94 -9.38 -1.24
C THR A 35 26.14 -9.41 0.27
N ARG A 36 25.09 -9.38 1.14
CA ARG A 36 25.17 -9.22 2.64
C ARG A 36 26.20 -10.07 3.38
N VAL A 37 26.66 -11.06 2.66
CA VAL A 37 27.14 -12.34 3.07
C VAL A 37 28.54 -12.60 2.52
N THR A 38 28.79 -12.22 1.27
CA THR A 38 30.15 -11.90 0.82
C THR A 38 30.67 -10.70 1.59
N ASP A 39 29.81 -9.77 2.01
CA ASP A 39 30.16 -8.63 2.84
C ASP A 39 30.65 -9.06 4.23
N PHE A 40 29.92 -9.92 4.94
CA PHE A 40 30.36 -10.44 6.25
C PHE A 40 31.54 -11.42 6.12
N GLN A 41 31.63 -12.20 5.04
CA GLN A 41 32.84 -12.97 4.72
C GLN A 41 34.05 -12.05 4.52
N ASN A 42 33.91 -10.98 3.72
CA ASN A 42 34.95 -9.98 3.47
C ASN A 42 35.33 -9.24 4.76
N PHE A 43 34.38 -8.92 5.63
CA PHE A 43 34.64 -8.36 6.95
C PHE A 43 35.48 -9.31 7.81
N CYS A 44 35.10 -10.59 7.85
CA CYS A 44 35.85 -11.64 8.55
C CYS A 44 37.27 -11.84 8.00
N GLU A 45 37.43 -11.88 6.67
CA GLU A 45 38.69 -12.18 5.99
C GLU A 45 39.64 -10.98 5.91
N ASN A 46 39.12 -9.75 5.81
CA ASN A 46 39.93 -8.55 5.57
C ASN A 46 39.93 -7.60 6.76
N ASN A 47 38.77 -7.26 7.31
CA ASN A 47 38.66 -6.19 8.30
C ASN A 47 39.08 -6.64 9.70
N ILE A 48 38.65 -7.83 10.15
CA ILE A 48 39.11 -8.40 11.43
C ILE A 48 40.62 -8.65 11.41
N ASN A 49 41.19 -9.06 10.26
CA ASN A 49 42.65 -9.26 10.12
C ASN A 49 43.48 -7.97 10.15
N VAL A 50 42.88 -6.82 9.83
CA VAL A 50 43.49 -5.47 9.96
C VAL A 50 43.29 -4.88 11.36
N ILE A 51 42.09 -5.04 11.95
CA ILE A 51 41.75 -4.46 13.26
C ILE A 51 42.39 -5.28 14.40
N ARG A 52 42.45 -6.60 14.25
CA ARG A 52 42.88 -7.62 15.23
C ARG A 52 42.28 -7.39 16.63
N PRO A 53 40.93 -7.42 16.76
CA PRO A 53 40.29 -7.38 18.07
C PRO A 53 40.63 -8.66 18.84
N GLU A 54 40.88 -8.53 20.14
CA GLU A 54 41.10 -9.68 21.04
C GLU A 54 39.81 -10.44 21.35
N LEU A 55 38.67 -9.72 21.31
CA LEU A 55 37.34 -10.21 21.60
C LEU A 55 36.36 -9.67 20.55
N LEU A 56 35.44 -10.51 20.09
CA LEU A 56 34.36 -10.13 19.19
C LEU A 56 33.02 -10.61 19.76
N LEU A 57 32.10 -9.65 19.94
CA LEU A 57 30.75 -9.88 20.47
C LEU A 57 29.73 -9.89 19.32
N ILE A 58 28.91 -10.95 19.26
CA ILE A 58 27.74 -11.04 18.36
C ILE A 58 26.48 -11.01 19.22
N SER A 59 25.82 -9.86 19.27
CA SER A 59 24.65 -9.58 20.11
C SER A 59 23.31 -9.79 19.38
N GLY A 60 23.18 -10.85 18.57
CA GLY A 60 21.88 -11.31 18.08
C GLY A 60 21.79 -11.76 16.62
N THR A 61 20.57 -11.59 16.09
CA THR A 61 19.94 -12.29 14.98
C THR A 61 20.80 -12.54 13.73
N LEU A 62 20.86 -13.80 13.28
CA LEU A 62 21.51 -14.20 12.04
C LEU A 62 20.55 -14.33 10.83
N HIS A 63 19.23 -14.31 11.08
CA HIS A 63 18.16 -14.71 10.16
C HIS A 63 17.23 -13.58 9.63
N ASP A 64 16.46 -13.89 8.59
CA ASP A 64 15.80 -12.97 7.64
C ASP A 64 14.40 -12.45 8.04
N LYS A 65 13.84 -11.57 7.18
CA LYS A 65 12.52 -10.92 7.33
C LYS A 65 11.32 -11.81 6.96
N HIS A 66 11.51 -12.84 6.13
CA HIS A 66 10.42 -13.46 5.38
C HIS A 66 9.83 -14.76 5.94
N ALA A 67 10.40 -15.34 7.01
CA ALA A 67 9.88 -16.53 7.66
C ALA A 67 9.61 -16.31 9.16
N SER A 68 8.67 -17.10 9.70
CA SER A 68 8.46 -17.32 11.13
C SER A 68 9.15 -18.60 11.62
N LEU A 69 10.22 -19.02 10.94
CA LEU A 69 10.99 -20.25 11.17
C LEU A 69 12.49 -19.89 11.08
N GLN A 70 13.36 -20.59 11.82
CA GLN A 70 14.79 -20.56 11.50
C GLN A 70 15.09 -21.36 10.23
N VAL A 71 15.97 -20.84 9.36
CA VAL A 71 16.47 -21.58 8.19
C VAL A 71 17.80 -22.27 8.51
N ARG A 72 17.83 -23.60 8.38
CA ARG A 72 19.00 -24.44 8.76
C ARG A 72 20.28 -24.08 8.01
N SER A 73 20.20 -23.81 6.71
CA SER A 73 21.38 -23.50 5.89
C SER A 73 22.06 -22.21 6.35
N GLU A 74 21.32 -21.23 6.86
CA GLU A 74 21.88 -19.97 7.36
C GLU A 74 22.88 -20.19 8.50
N TRP A 75 22.55 -21.13 9.38
CA TRP A 75 23.39 -21.58 10.48
C TRP A 75 24.54 -22.50 10.05
N GLU A 76 24.29 -23.48 9.18
CA GLU A 76 25.32 -24.39 8.67
C GLU A 76 26.48 -23.62 8.03
N ILE A 77 26.15 -22.53 7.33
CA ILE A 77 27.13 -21.78 6.57
C ILE A 77 27.70 -20.59 7.40
N TYR A 78 27.04 -20.10 8.46
CA TYR A 78 27.69 -19.36 9.56
C TYR A 78 28.81 -20.18 10.20
N ALA A 79 28.53 -21.42 10.60
CA ALA A 79 29.57 -22.34 11.07
C ALA A 79 30.62 -22.65 9.99
N SER A 80 30.30 -22.52 8.69
CA SER A 80 31.28 -22.64 7.59
C SER A 80 32.24 -21.46 7.53
N ILE A 81 31.77 -20.21 7.65
CA ILE A 81 32.65 -19.03 7.63
C ILE A 81 33.59 -19.00 8.82
N LEU A 82 33.10 -19.25 10.05
CA LEU A 82 33.98 -19.26 11.24
C LEU A 82 35.10 -20.31 11.16
N ARG A 83 34.83 -21.45 10.48
CA ARG A 83 35.85 -22.47 10.18
C ARG A 83 36.78 -22.05 9.05
N LYS A 84 36.25 -21.59 7.91
CA LYS A 84 37.04 -21.19 6.72
C LYS A 84 38.02 -20.06 7.01
N THR A 85 37.61 -19.10 7.84
CA THR A 85 38.40 -17.91 8.18
C THR A 85 39.34 -18.11 9.37
N ASN A 86 39.28 -19.28 10.03
CA ASN A 86 40.07 -19.63 11.22
C ASN A 86 39.92 -18.66 12.41
N LEU A 87 38.88 -17.81 12.42
CA LEU A 87 38.75 -16.69 13.35
C LEU A 87 38.68 -17.09 14.83
N LEU A 88 38.18 -18.29 15.13
CA LEU A 88 38.11 -18.83 16.50
C LEU A 88 39.50 -19.04 17.14
N ASN A 89 40.57 -19.05 16.33
CA ASN A 89 41.97 -19.10 16.76
C ASN A 89 42.68 -17.72 16.68
N ILE A 90 41.98 -16.66 16.24
CA ILE A 90 42.53 -15.31 16.04
C ILE A 90 41.92 -14.31 17.04
N THR A 91 40.64 -14.47 17.37
CA THR A 91 39.90 -13.62 18.33
C THR A 91 38.99 -14.50 19.19
N HIS A 92 38.76 -14.12 20.44
CA HIS A 92 37.73 -14.75 21.25
C HIS A 92 36.35 -14.39 20.71
N TRP A 93 35.63 -15.36 20.14
CA TRP A 93 34.27 -15.16 19.63
C TRP A 93 33.24 -15.47 20.73
N LEU A 94 32.38 -14.50 21.05
CA LEU A 94 31.25 -14.64 21.97
C LEU A 94 29.95 -14.30 21.23
N ASP A 95 29.14 -15.30 20.89
CA ASP A 95 27.83 -15.12 20.27
C ASP A 95 26.67 -15.47 21.21
N ILE A 96 25.52 -14.83 20.97
CA ILE A 96 24.26 -15.09 21.68
C ILE A 96 23.08 -14.91 20.73
N ARG A 97 22.03 -15.72 20.93
CA ARG A 97 20.86 -15.76 20.03
C ARG A 97 20.07 -14.46 20.03
N GLY A 98 19.61 -14.03 18.85
CA GLY A 98 18.62 -12.97 18.68
C GLY A 98 17.19 -13.50 18.57
N ASN A 99 16.23 -12.60 18.38
CA ASN A 99 14.81 -12.96 18.41
C ASN A 99 14.42 -13.91 17.27
N HIS A 100 14.85 -13.67 16.02
CA HIS A 100 14.55 -14.57 14.90
C HIS A 100 15.24 -15.94 15.07
N ASP A 101 16.38 -15.99 15.78
CA ASP A 101 17.11 -17.22 16.09
C ASP A 101 16.33 -18.13 17.06
N SER A 102 15.29 -17.60 17.70
CA SER A 102 14.33 -18.35 18.52
C SER A 102 12.98 -18.60 17.83
N PHE A 103 12.75 -18.13 16.59
CA PHE A 103 11.48 -18.33 15.90
C PHE A 103 11.18 -19.82 15.71
N ASN A 104 9.97 -20.21 16.14
CA ASN A 104 9.46 -21.58 16.04
C ASN A 104 10.36 -22.61 16.75
N VAL A 105 10.84 -22.25 17.95
CA VAL A 105 11.49 -23.17 18.88
C VAL A 105 10.45 -23.61 19.93
N PRO A 106 9.98 -24.86 19.94
CA PRO A 106 9.03 -25.32 20.95
C PRO A 106 9.65 -25.44 22.34
N ARG A 107 10.92 -25.87 22.43
CA ARG A 107 11.76 -25.84 23.64
C ARG A 107 13.22 -25.60 23.30
N LEU A 108 13.96 -24.94 24.20
CA LEU A 108 15.43 -24.75 24.10
C LEU A 108 16.22 -26.04 23.80
N ILE A 109 15.71 -27.20 24.23
CA ILE A 109 16.36 -28.50 24.07
C ILE A 109 16.13 -29.17 22.71
N ASP A 110 15.18 -28.70 21.90
CA ASP A 110 14.75 -29.37 20.67
C ASP A 110 15.78 -29.28 19.54
N ASP A 111 15.74 -30.26 18.63
CA ASP A 111 16.61 -30.34 17.46
C ASP A 111 16.49 -29.18 16.46
N VAL A 112 15.43 -28.37 16.57
CA VAL A 112 15.20 -27.16 15.77
C VAL A 112 15.83 -25.90 16.35
N ASN A 113 16.44 -25.95 17.54
CA ASN A 113 17.30 -24.88 18.05
C ASN A 113 18.66 -24.92 17.33
N TYR A 114 18.80 -24.16 16.25
CA TYR A 114 20.03 -24.20 15.44
C TYR A 114 21.19 -23.39 16.05
N PHE A 115 20.92 -22.36 16.87
CA PHE A 115 21.96 -21.70 17.67
C PHE A 115 22.73 -22.72 18.51
N ARG A 116 22.03 -23.66 19.16
CA ARG A 116 22.66 -24.73 19.97
C ARG A 116 23.58 -25.66 19.16
N LYS A 117 23.37 -25.79 17.85
CA LYS A 117 24.13 -26.69 16.96
C LYS A 117 25.29 -26.01 16.24
N TYR A 118 25.13 -24.73 15.88
CA TYR A 118 26.04 -24.03 14.97
C TYR A 118 26.60 -22.71 15.52
N GLY A 119 26.07 -22.18 16.62
CA GLY A 119 26.64 -21.04 17.35
C GLY A 119 27.95 -21.42 18.07
N ALA A 120 28.92 -20.52 18.10
CA ALA A 120 30.24 -20.77 18.69
C ALA A 120 30.16 -21.03 20.21
N ARG A 121 29.20 -20.40 20.90
CA ARG A 121 28.88 -20.59 22.32
C ARG A 121 27.56 -21.31 22.56
N GLY A 122 26.78 -21.62 21.51
CA GLY A 122 25.48 -22.27 21.63
C GLY A 122 25.51 -23.68 22.23
N GLN A 123 26.66 -24.36 22.21
CA GLN A 123 26.83 -25.69 22.83
C GLN A 123 26.95 -25.66 24.37
N LEU A 124 27.00 -24.48 25.00
CA LEU A 124 27.05 -24.35 26.45
C LEU A 124 25.76 -24.87 27.13
N LYS A 125 25.88 -25.32 28.38
CA LYS A 125 24.73 -25.83 29.16
C LYS A 125 23.74 -24.74 29.59
N THR A 126 24.14 -23.47 29.55
CA THR A 126 23.33 -22.29 29.84
C THR A 126 23.45 -21.31 28.69
N LEU A 127 22.33 -20.68 28.29
CA LEU A 127 22.30 -19.77 27.14
C LEU A 127 22.80 -18.36 27.49
N SER A 128 22.59 -17.93 28.75
CA SER A 128 23.36 -16.84 29.35
C SER A 128 24.66 -17.40 29.95
N TYR A 129 25.76 -16.65 29.84
CA TYR A 129 27.08 -17.09 30.30
C TYR A 129 27.98 -15.91 30.69
N LEU A 130 29.04 -16.19 31.44
CA LEU A 130 30.11 -15.26 31.80
C LEU A 130 31.41 -15.67 31.09
N PHE A 131 32.11 -14.70 30.51
CA PHE A 131 33.50 -14.81 30.07
C PHE A 131 34.35 -13.75 30.80
N THR A 132 35.59 -14.09 31.16
CA THR A 132 36.53 -13.17 31.80
C THR A 132 37.85 -13.18 31.05
N LEU A 133 38.29 -11.99 30.65
CA LEU A 133 39.59 -11.75 30.04
C LEU A 133 40.56 -11.30 31.13
N HIS A 134 41.59 -12.11 31.35
CA HIS A 134 42.65 -11.84 32.34
C HIS A 134 43.82 -11.12 31.67
N LYS A 135 44.24 -9.98 32.23
CA LYS A 135 45.40 -9.20 31.80
C LYS A 135 46.38 -9.00 32.96
N PRO A 136 47.68 -8.77 32.69
CA PRO A 136 48.66 -8.45 33.75
C PRO A 136 48.32 -7.22 34.59
N TYR A 137 47.41 -6.37 34.13
CA TYR A 137 46.99 -5.11 34.73
C TYR A 137 45.51 -5.09 35.18
N GLY A 138 44.75 -6.19 35.03
CA GLY A 138 43.34 -6.21 35.41
C GLY A 138 42.53 -7.39 34.86
N ASN A 139 41.31 -7.55 35.38
CA ASN A 139 40.32 -8.49 34.89
C ASN A 139 39.16 -7.74 34.22
N TYR A 140 38.75 -8.18 33.03
CA TYR A 140 37.67 -7.57 32.26
C TYR A 140 36.61 -8.64 31.92
N SER A 141 35.39 -8.48 32.42
CA SER A 141 34.34 -9.51 32.30
C SER A 141 33.24 -9.14 31.31
N PHE A 142 32.65 -10.16 30.71
CA PHE A 142 31.64 -10.08 29.66
C PHE A 142 30.49 -11.02 29.99
N ILE A 143 29.35 -10.45 30.39
CA ILE A 143 28.12 -11.19 30.71
C ILE A 143 27.21 -11.20 29.48
N ALA A 144 26.95 -12.40 28.97
CA ALA A 144 26.06 -12.64 27.85
C ALA A 144 24.63 -12.89 28.36
N LEU A 145 23.69 -12.04 27.97
CA LEU A 145 22.29 -12.06 28.38
C LEU A 145 21.40 -12.67 27.29
N ASP A 146 20.79 -13.81 27.58
CA ASP A 146 19.72 -14.39 26.79
C ASP A 146 18.37 -14.07 27.42
N ALA A 147 17.55 -13.30 26.69
CA ALA A 147 16.18 -12.97 27.04
C ALA A 147 15.16 -13.46 25.98
N CYS A 148 15.55 -14.31 25.03
CA CYS A 148 14.62 -14.84 24.05
C CYS A 148 13.64 -15.83 24.73
N PRO A 149 12.33 -15.72 24.48
CA PRO A 149 11.32 -16.55 25.16
C PRO A 149 11.46 -18.05 24.84
N ASP A 150 10.90 -18.87 25.73
CA ASP A 150 10.74 -20.33 25.59
C ASP A 150 9.30 -20.70 25.94
N PRO A 151 8.46 -21.20 25.01
CA PRO A 151 8.74 -21.39 23.58
C PRO A 151 8.99 -20.06 22.85
N GLY A 152 9.83 -20.12 21.82
CA GLY A 152 10.12 -19.00 20.93
C GLY A 152 9.04 -18.86 19.85
N LEU A 153 8.18 -17.86 19.99
CA LEU A 153 7.02 -17.62 19.10
C LEU A 153 7.46 -17.15 17.70
N GLY A 154 6.58 -17.35 16.71
CA GLY A 154 6.73 -16.77 15.37
C GLY A 154 6.11 -15.37 15.21
N ARG A 155 6.44 -14.69 14.10
CA ARG A 155 5.96 -13.33 13.77
C ARG A 155 4.43 -13.23 13.78
N PRO A 156 3.83 -12.08 14.19
CA PRO A 156 4.48 -10.85 14.65
C PRO A 156 4.93 -10.87 16.12
N LEU A 157 4.66 -11.97 16.84
CA LEU A 157 5.06 -12.17 18.22
C LEU A 157 6.58 -12.43 18.30
N ASN A 158 7.13 -12.50 19.52
CA ASN A 158 8.57 -12.57 19.82
C ASN A 158 9.31 -11.26 19.50
N PHE A 159 8.74 -10.14 19.95
CA PHE A 159 9.37 -8.82 19.93
C PHE A 159 9.89 -8.41 21.32
N PHE A 160 9.22 -8.82 22.41
CA PHE A 160 9.68 -8.54 23.77
C PHE A 160 10.45 -9.73 24.35
N GLY A 161 11.57 -9.45 25.01
CA GLY A 161 12.37 -10.43 25.75
C GLY A 161 11.80 -10.69 27.14
N VAL A 162 12.08 -11.87 27.70
CA VAL A 162 11.58 -12.30 29.02
C VAL A 162 12.75 -12.74 29.91
N LEU A 163 12.91 -12.09 31.07
CA LEU A 163 13.84 -12.53 32.11
C LEU A 163 13.17 -13.58 32.98
N THR A 164 13.64 -14.83 32.89
CA THR A 164 13.16 -15.92 33.76
C THR A 164 13.84 -15.90 35.13
N GLN A 165 13.22 -16.51 36.15
CA GLN A 165 13.83 -16.63 37.49
C GLN A 165 15.12 -17.47 37.49
N ASP A 166 15.26 -18.44 36.58
CA ASP A 166 16.48 -19.22 36.41
C ASP A 166 17.60 -18.39 35.78
N THR A 167 17.27 -17.59 34.75
CA THR A 167 18.21 -16.62 34.17
C THR A 167 18.63 -15.59 35.23
N GLU A 168 17.69 -15.00 35.98
CA GLU A 168 18.02 -14.07 37.07
C GLU A 168 18.95 -14.69 38.12
N ARG A 169 18.67 -15.92 38.57
CA ARG A 169 19.53 -16.64 39.53
C ARG A 169 20.92 -16.97 38.97
N ALA A 170 21.07 -17.14 37.65
CA ALA A 170 22.38 -17.29 37.02
C ALA A 170 23.12 -15.95 36.94
N LEU A 171 22.44 -14.87 36.52
CA LEU A 171 23.02 -13.52 36.41
C LEU A 171 23.52 -12.98 37.75
N ARG A 172 22.79 -13.21 38.85
CA ARG A 172 23.22 -12.81 40.20
C ARG A 172 24.56 -13.45 40.60
N ARG A 173 24.75 -14.74 40.28
CA ARG A 173 26.03 -15.44 40.48
C ARG A 173 27.15 -14.92 39.59
N PHE A 174 26.85 -14.44 38.38
CA PHE A 174 27.86 -13.80 37.53
C PHE A 174 28.25 -12.42 38.08
N ILE A 175 27.31 -11.67 38.66
CA ILE A 175 27.60 -10.40 39.37
C ILE A 175 28.51 -10.65 40.58
N GLU A 176 28.20 -11.64 41.42
CA GLU A 176 29.03 -12.07 42.57
C GLU A 176 30.48 -12.42 42.16
N VAL A 177 30.69 -12.97 40.96
CA VAL A 177 32.04 -13.29 40.44
C VAL A 177 32.76 -12.07 39.86
N THR A 178 32.04 -11.03 39.43
CA THR A 178 32.62 -9.86 38.73
C THR A 178 32.76 -8.61 39.59
N GLU A 179 32.30 -8.64 40.84
CA GLU A 179 32.39 -7.53 41.81
C GLU A 179 33.82 -6.99 42.02
N THR A 180 34.85 -7.85 41.89
CA THR A 180 36.26 -7.47 42.07
C THR A 180 37.03 -7.24 40.77
N HIS A 181 36.35 -7.10 39.62
CA HIS A 181 36.98 -6.92 38.30
C HIS A 181 36.97 -5.45 37.85
N ASN A 182 37.96 -5.04 37.04
CA ASN A 182 38.16 -3.65 36.61
C ASN A 182 36.93 -3.08 35.89
N HIS A 183 36.33 -3.88 35.00
CA HIS A 183 35.08 -3.56 34.31
C HIS A 183 34.28 -4.83 34.03
N THR A 184 32.95 -4.70 34.07
CA THR A 184 32.03 -5.69 33.50
C THR A 184 31.26 -5.07 32.34
N PHE A 185 31.29 -5.71 31.19
CA PHE A 185 30.45 -5.40 30.04
C PHE A 185 29.32 -6.42 29.97
N TRP A 186 28.13 -5.95 29.63
CA TRP A 186 26.98 -6.82 29.35
C TRP A 186 26.66 -6.76 27.87
N PHE A 187 26.25 -7.87 27.26
CA PHE A 187 25.76 -7.88 25.88
C PHE A 187 24.61 -8.88 25.70
N GLY A 188 23.66 -8.54 24.83
CA GLY A 188 22.44 -9.32 24.61
C GLY A 188 21.64 -8.71 23.47
N HIS A 189 20.59 -9.39 23.00
CA HIS A 189 19.90 -8.92 21.79
C HIS A 189 18.97 -7.73 22.02
N TYR A 190 17.96 -7.90 22.88
CA TYR A 190 16.95 -6.89 23.18
C TYR A 190 17.52 -5.77 24.06
N PRO A 191 17.19 -4.48 23.83
CA PRO A 191 17.45 -3.43 24.80
C PRO A 191 16.64 -3.65 26.09
N THR A 192 17.09 -3.07 27.20
CA THR A 192 16.38 -3.18 28.49
C THR A 192 14.97 -2.62 28.45
N SER A 193 14.66 -1.73 27.50
CA SER A 193 13.33 -1.17 27.27
C SER A 193 12.31 -2.15 26.67
N THR A 194 12.75 -3.28 26.10
CA THR A 194 11.89 -4.37 25.60
C THR A 194 12.09 -5.71 26.30
N ILE A 195 12.82 -5.74 27.43
CA ILE A 195 12.93 -6.91 28.32
C ILE A 195 11.94 -6.79 29.48
N VAL A 196 11.20 -7.87 29.75
CA VAL A 196 10.21 -7.95 30.83
C VAL A 196 10.76 -8.78 32.01
N PRO A 197 10.81 -8.26 33.26
CA PRO A 197 10.59 -6.87 33.67
C PRO A 197 11.86 -5.99 33.54
N SER A 198 11.69 -4.79 32.99
CA SER A 198 12.80 -3.86 32.67
C SER A 198 13.57 -3.40 33.90
N SER A 199 12.87 -3.11 35.00
CA SER A 199 13.45 -2.64 36.26
C SER A 199 14.43 -3.64 36.89
N VAL A 200 14.14 -4.95 36.83
CA VAL A 200 15.02 -5.98 37.40
C VAL A 200 16.29 -6.09 36.58
N ILE A 201 16.20 -6.15 35.24
CA ILE A 201 17.41 -6.28 34.41
C ILE A 201 18.28 -5.03 34.48
N ARG A 202 17.71 -3.82 34.56
CA ARG A 202 18.45 -2.58 34.79
C ARG A 202 19.14 -2.55 36.16
N SER A 203 18.48 -3.05 37.21
CA SER A 203 19.07 -3.21 38.54
C SER A 203 20.25 -4.20 38.53
N LEU A 204 20.12 -5.34 37.84
CA LEU A 204 21.19 -6.32 37.67
C LEU A 204 22.39 -5.73 36.91
N ILE A 205 22.17 -5.09 35.76
CA ILE A 205 23.26 -4.48 34.97
C ILE A 205 23.93 -3.36 35.76
N SER A 206 23.17 -2.51 36.45
CA SER A 206 23.69 -1.40 37.26
C SER A 206 24.72 -1.81 38.31
N SER A 207 24.55 -2.98 38.93
CA SER A 207 25.44 -3.47 39.99
C SER A 207 26.91 -3.55 39.55
N SER A 208 27.22 -4.32 38.50
CA SER A 208 28.59 -4.56 38.01
C SER A 208 28.91 -3.87 36.68
N GLY A 209 27.90 -3.60 35.86
CA GLY A 209 28.06 -3.16 34.48
C GLY A 209 28.59 -1.73 34.32
N PHE A 210 29.51 -1.56 33.36
CA PHE A 210 29.86 -0.26 32.76
C PHE A 210 28.88 0.09 31.64
N ALA A 211 28.65 -0.86 30.73
CA ALA A 211 27.73 -0.69 29.60
C ALA A 211 27.00 -1.99 29.22
N TYR A 212 25.82 -1.83 28.61
CA TYR A 212 25.06 -2.88 27.92
C TYR A 212 25.10 -2.66 26.41
N LEU A 213 25.45 -3.71 25.67
CA LEU A 213 25.65 -3.71 24.22
C LEU A 213 24.56 -4.57 23.55
N CYS A 214 23.70 -3.93 22.75
CA CYS A 214 22.50 -4.57 22.19
C CYS A 214 22.22 -4.19 20.72
N GLY A 215 21.19 -4.82 20.12
CA GLY A 215 20.88 -4.62 18.70
C GLY A 215 19.63 -5.35 18.25
N HIS A 216 18.46 -4.72 18.43
CA HIS A 216 17.12 -5.23 18.12
C HIS A 216 16.19 -4.15 17.53
N LEU A 217 16.21 -2.91 18.06
CA LEU A 217 15.61 -1.72 17.45
C LEU A 217 16.56 -1.10 16.41
N HIS A 218 17.87 -1.38 16.53
CA HIS A 218 18.94 -1.03 15.60
C HIS A 218 19.13 0.48 15.41
N THR A 219 18.63 1.05 14.30
CA THR A 219 18.61 2.50 14.04
C THR A 219 17.19 3.07 14.02
N TRP A 220 16.21 2.32 14.52
CA TRP A 220 14.77 2.60 14.48
C TRP A 220 14.29 3.10 13.11
N LEU A 221 14.29 2.20 12.11
CA LEU A 221 13.98 2.50 10.70
C LEU A 221 14.86 3.60 10.06
N GLY A 222 16.00 3.92 10.68
CA GLY A 222 16.92 4.98 10.26
C GLY A 222 16.67 6.34 10.93
N TRP A 223 15.65 6.47 11.77
CA TRP A 223 15.29 7.73 12.44
C TRP A 223 16.16 8.02 13.68
N ALA A 224 16.80 6.99 14.25
CA ALA A 224 17.79 7.12 15.31
C ALA A 224 19.11 6.44 14.89
N PRO A 225 19.97 7.10 14.09
CA PRO A 225 21.21 6.51 13.60
C PRO A 225 22.22 6.11 14.69
N GLU A 226 22.11 6.76 15.86
CA GLU A 226 22.93 6.58 17.06
C GLU A 226 22.01 6.30 18.26
N MET A 227 21.80 5.01 18.55
CA MET A 227 20.93 4.55 19.64
C MET A 227 21.73 4.38 20.93
N TYR A 228 22.08 5.51 21.56
CA TYR A 228 22.80 5.54 22.84
C TYR A 228 21.95 6.23 23.91
N ALA A 229 22.05 5.77 25.15
CA ALA A 229 21.50 6.45 26.31
C ALA A 229 22.32 6.16 27.58
N LEU A 230 22.36 7.12 28.50
CA LEU A 230 22.68 6.84 29.90
C LEU A 230 21.40 6.37 30.60
N GLN A 231 21.40 5.15 31.13
CA GLN A 231 20.29 4.67 31.96
C GLN A 231 20.29 5.39 33.32
N PRO A 232 19.11 5.68 33.92
CA PRO A 232 19.01 6.30 35.25
C PRO A 232 19.70 5.52 36.37
N HIS A 233 20.05 4.26 36.12
CA HIS A 233 20.79 3.39 37.04
C HIS A 233 22.32 3.47 36.85
N GLY A 234 22.83 4.46 36.11
CA GLY A 234 24.26 4.79 36.05
C GLY A 234 25.13 3.89 35.16
N PHE A 235 24.57 3.30 34.09
CA PHE A 235 25.34 2.57 33.07
C PHE A 235 24.94 3.03 31.67
N LEU A 236 25.84 2.89 30.69
CA LEU A 236 25.55 3.23 29.29
C LEU A 236 24.81 2.08 28.60
N GLU A 237 23.66 2.35 28.00
CA GLU A 237 23.01 1.43 27.07
C GLU A 237 23.32 1.88 25.64
N LEU A 238 24.06 1.05 24.91
CA LEU A 238 24.65 1.37 23.63
C LEU A 238 24.18 0.35 22.59
N GLU A 239 23.02 0.62 22.01
CA GLU A 239 22.52 -0.18 20.91
C GLU A 239 23.32 0.11 19.62
N LEU A 240 23.43 -0.89 18.75
CA LEU A 240 24.18 -0.82 17.49
C LEU A 240 23.25 -1.05 16.30
N GLY A 241 23.43 -0.24 15.25
CA GLY A 241 22.76 -0.43 13.97
C GLY A 241 23.12 -1.78 13.33
N ASP A 242 22.19 -2.39 12.61
CA ASP A 242 22.28 -3.77 12.19
C ASP A 242 23.28 -4.05 11.06
N TRP A 243 23.78 -5.28 11.01
CA TRP A 243 24.54 -5.75 9.86
C TRP A 243 23.68 -5.91 8.58
N ARG A 244 22.42 -6.33 8.74
CA ARG A 244 21.52 -6.76 7.65
C ARG A 244 21.20 -5.66 6.64
N ASP A 245 20.81 -4.47 7.11
CA ASP A 245 20.44 -3.32 6.29
C ASP A 245 21.51 -2.21 6.37
N ASN A 246 22.17 -2.02 7.52
CA ASN A 246 23.11 -0.92 7.75
C ASN A 246 24.61 -1.25 7.58
N ARG A 247 25.02 -2.53 7.70
CA ARG A 247 26.43 -3.00 7.69
C ARG A 247 27.31 -2.34 8.77
N ARG A 248 26.77 -2.11 9.98
CA ARG A 248 27.53 -1.46 11.06
C ARG A 248 28.22 -2.47 11.98
N TYR A 249 29.37 -2.05 12.51
CA TYR A 249 30.11 -2.72 13.59
C TYR A 249 30.67 -1.68 14.56
N ARG A 250 30.91 -2.06 15.82
CA ARG A 250 31.51 -1.21 16.84
C ARG A 250 32.93 -1.69 17.16
N ILE A 251 33.88 -0.76 17.25
CA ILE A 251 35.17 -1.00 17.91
C ILE A 251 35.09 -0.38 19.30
N LEU A 252 35.39 -1.16 20.34
CA LEU A 252 35.50 -0.70 21.73
C LEU A 252 36.92 -0.95 22.22
N ALA A 253 37.49 0.03 22.91
CA ALA A 253 38.82 -0.03 23.50
C ALA A 253 38.78 0.39 24.97
N VAL A 254 39.60 -0.25 25.80
CA VAL A 254 39.81 0.11 27.20
C VAL A 254 41.24 0.60 27.35
N ASP A 255 41.41 1.90 27.59
CA ASP A 255 42.71 2.58 27.65
C ASP A 255 42.93 3.12 29.07
N HIS A 256 43.83 2.49 29.83
CA HIS A 256 44.03 2.80 31.26
C HIS A 256 42.69 2.82 32.03
N ASP A 257 41.88 1.77 31.85
CA ASP A 257 40.50 1.60 32.37
C ASP A 257 39.48 2.67 31.91
N LEU A 258 39.82 3.59 30.99
CA LEU A 258 38.84 4.47 30.33
C LEU A 258 38.25 3.75 29.11
N VAL A 259 36.92 3.72 28.99
CA VAL A 259 36.23 2.97 27.92
C VAL A 259 35.80 3.88 26.78
N SER A 260 36.40 3.73 25.60
CA SER A 260 36.09 4.53 24.40
C SER A 260 35.67 3.63 23.23
N PHE A 261 34.76 4.08 22.37
CA PHE A 261 34.26 3.29 21.24
C PHE A 261 33.94 4.14 20.00
N VAL A 262 33.84 3.49 18.83
CA VAL A 262 33.40 4.10 17.56
C VAL A 262 32.55 3.11 16.75
N ASP A 263 31.48 3.62 16.13
CA ASP A 263 30.57 2.86 15.27
C ASP A 263 30.90 3.09 13.79
N VAL A 264 31.34 2.04 13.10
CA VAL A 264 31.86 2.06 11.74
C VAL A 264 30.85 1.43 10.79
N ARG A 265 30.77 1.92 9.54
CA ARG A 265 30.02 1.29 8.45
C ARG A 265 30.98 0.53 7.54
N PHE A 266 30.77 -0.78 7.41
CA PHE A 266 31.49 -1.62 6.46
C PHE A 266 31.08 -1.30 5.02
N HIS A 267 32.05 -1.31 4.10
CA HIS A 267 31.83 -1.17 2.67
C HIS A 267 32.52 -2.31 1.91
N ALA A 268 31.77 -3.01 1.06
CA ALA A 268 32.21 -4.24 0.39
C ALA A 268 33.27 -4.04 -0.69
N THR A 269 33.31 -2.85 -1.29
CA THR A 269 34.33 -2.44 -2.26
C THR A 269 35.61 -2.00 -1.55
N ASN A 270 36.78 -2.26 -2.14
CA ASN A 270 38.07 -1.72 -1.66
C ASN A 270 38.20 -0.22 -2.03
N THR A 271 37.26 0.58 -1.55
CA THR A 271 37.16 2.03 -1.75
C THR A 271 37.56 2.80 -0.49
N SER A 272 37.95 4.05 -0.69
CA SER A 272 38.42 5.02 0.32
C SER A 272 37.41 5.41 1.42
N THR A 273 36.21 4.81 1.43
CA THR A 273 35.07 5.29 2.23
C THR A 273 35.03 4.73 3.65
N GLU A 274 35.59 3.54 3.90
CA GLU A 274 35.69 2.93 5.24
C GLU A 274 37.00 3.27 5.96
N TRP A 275 38.11 3.42 5.24
CA TRP A 275 39.45 3.53 5.82
C TRP A 275 40.06 4.93 5.59
N PRO A 276 40.81 5.49 6.54
CA PRO A 276 41.13 4.95 7.87
C PRO A 276 39.94 4.88 8.85
N VAL A 277 40.03 3.96 9.80
CA VAL A 277 39.17 3.88 10.98
C VAL A 277 39.95 4.45 12.16
N VAL A 278 39.33 5.34 12.94
CA VAL A 278 40.01 6.16 13.96
C VAL A 278 39.17 6.22 15.23
N LEU A 279 39.81 6.00 16.38
CA LEU A 279 39.21 6.07 17.72
C LEU A 279 40.12 6.85 18.67
N ILE A 280 39.64 8.00 19.16
CA ILE A 280 40.36 8.84 20.12
C ILE A 280 40.09 8.29 21.52
N THR A 281 41.11 7.68 22.13
CA THR A 281 41.02 7.01 23.44
C THR A 281 41.28 7.97 24.61
N ASN A 282 42.26 8.86 24.46
CA ASN A 282 42.51 9.96 25.40
C ASN A 282 42.75 11.30 24.67
N PRO A 283 42.09 12.41 25.02
CA PRO A 283 40.99 12.49 25.99
C PRO A 283 39.72 11.80 25.48
N LYS A 284 39.06 11.06 26.37
CA LYS A 284 37.83 10.33 26.08
C LYS A 284 36.65 11.28 25.78
N HIS A 285 35.76 10.83 24.90
CA HIS A 285 34.56 11.55 24.49
C HIS A 285 33.63 11.88 25.68
N ALA A 286 33.33 13.16 25.90
CA ALA A 286 32.66 13.69 27.10
C ALA A 286 31.32 13.02 27.43
N ASN A 287 30.43 12.85 26.42
CA ASN A 287 29.12 12.21 26.61
C ASN A 287 29.17 10.78 27.18
N PHE A 288 30.31 10.08 27.15
CA PHE A 288 30.40 8.68 27.57
C PHE A 288 31.19 8.48 28.87
N LEU A 289 31.59 9.55 29.56
CA LEU A 289 32.27 9.48 30.84
C LEU A 289 31.33 9.02 31.96
N LEU A 290 31.76 8.05 32.76
CA LEU A 290 31.06 7.58 33.97
C LEU A 290 32.01 7.67 35.20
N PRO A 291 32.11 8.82 35.87
CA PRO A 291 33.05 9.03 36.99
C PRO A 291 32.90 8.07 38.19
N HIS A 292 31.76 7.37 38.29
CA HIS A 292 31.45 6.36 39.30
C HIS A 292 31.65 4.91 38.82
N LYS A 293 32.11 4.71 37.57
CA LYS A 293 32.41 3.39 36.96
C LYS A 293 33.78 3.34 36.26
N GLU A 294 34.45 4.48 36.03
CA GLU A 294 35.80 4.52 35.45
C GLU A 294 36.66 5.66 36.06
N PRO A 295 38.00 5.53 36.09
CA PRO A 295 38.90 6.50 36.70
C PRO A 295 39.17 7.70 35.78
N VAL A 296 38.16 8.57 35.63
CA VAL A 296 38.18 9.75 34.75
C VAL A 296 39.29 10.76 35.08
N ASP A 297 39.77 10.76 36.33
CA ASP A 297 40.91 11.56 36.80
C ASP A 297 42.22 11.28 36.03
N ARG A 298 42.34 10.08 35.43
CA ARG A 298 43.49 9.71 34.60
C ARG A 298 43.63 10.56 33.33
N ILE A 299 42.57 11.24 32.89
CA ILE A 299 42.62 12.20 31.77
C ILE A 299 43.45 13.43 32.19
N ALA A 300 43.19 13.98 33.38
CA ALA A 300 43.89 15.15 33.93
C ALA A 300 45.36 14.87 34.31
N HIS A 301 45.72 13.60 34.51
CA HIS A 301 47.10 13.17 34.77
C HIS A 301 47.79 12.56 33.54
N SER A 302 47.13 12.53 32.37
CA SER A 302 47.67 11.91 31.16
C SER A 302 48.72 12.80 30.50
N THR A 303 49.90 12.26 30.21
CA THR A 303 50.99 12.98 29.51
C THR A 303 50.83 13.02 27.99
N HIS A 304 49.87 12.27 27.42
CA HIS A 304 49.69 12.14 25.97
C HIS A 304 48.22 12.07 25.56
N ILE A 305 47.88 12.73 24.45
CA ILE A 305 46.73 12.37 23.61
C ILE A 305 47.01 10.99 23.01
N ARG A 306 46.01 10.09 23.02
CA ARG A 306 46.11 8.71 22.54
C ARG A 306 45.00 8.42 21.52
N ILE A 307 45.41 7.88 20.38
CA ILE A 307 44.56 7.66 19.19
C ILE A 307 44.85 6.27 18.64
N LEU A 308 43.83 5.44 18.47
CA LEU A 308 43.94 4.19 17.72
C LEU A 308 43.54 4.46 16.27
N ALA A 309 44.39 4.11 15.31
CA ALA A 309 44.14 4.31 13.89
C ALA A 309 44.53 3.07 13.07
N TRP A 310 43.55 2.53 12.35
CA TRP A 310 43.68 1.36 11.49
C TRP A 310 43.43 1.73 10.02
N SER A 311 44.20 1.19 9.09
CA SER A 311 43.90 1.20 7.66
C SER A 311 44.44 -0.07 6.98
N LYS A 312 43.85 -0.44 5.84
CA LYS A 312 44.39 -1.44 4.90
C LYS A 312 45.74 -1.01 4.31
N TRP A 313 46.05 0.28 4.33
CA TRP A 313 47.31 0.86 3.86
C TRP A 313 48.10 1.49 5.03
N PRO A 314 49.44 1.59 4.95
CA PRO A 314 50.25 2.31 5.94
C PRO A 314 49.72 3.73 6.20
N VAL A 315 49.37 4.02 7.45
CA VAL A 315 49.05 5.39 7.90
C VAL A 315 50.31 6.24 7.84
N VAL A 316 50.22 7.38 7.15
CA VAL A 316 51.34 8.30 6.87
C VAL A 316 51.34 9.47 7.84
N GLN A 317 50.17 9.98 8.22
CA GLN A 317 50.04 11.14 9.10
C GLN A 317 48.81 10.99 10.01
N VAL A 318 48.98 11.36 11.27
CA VAL A 318 47.90 11.56 12.25
C VAL A 318 48.08 12.96 12.80
N SER A 319 47.23 13.91 12.40
CA SER A 319 47.30 15.32 12.84
C SER A 319 46.20 15.63 13.84
N VAL A 320 46.49 16.51 14.81
CA VAL A 320 45.60 16.80 15.95
C VAL A 320 45.38 18.31 16.09
N ARG A 321 44.13 18.70 16.36
CA ARG A 321 43.72 20.06 16.76
C ARG A 321 42.83 20.00 17.99
N ILE A 322 42.86 21.03 18.82
CA ILE A 322 41.89 21.25 19.90
C ILE A 322 41.35 22.68 19.78
N ASP A 323 40.03 22.83 19.75
CA ASP A 323 39.33 24.11 19.56
C ASP A 323 39.90 24.91 18.35
N ASP A 324 40.02 24.20 17.22
CA ASP A 324 40.67 24.60 15.97
C ASP A 324 42.18 24.92 16.02
N ILE A 325 42.79 25.03 17.22
CA ILE A 325 44.24 25.24 17.41
C ILE A 325 45.01 23.96 17.03
N PRO A 326 45.94 24.00 16.05
CA PRO A 326 46.75 22.83 15.69
C PRO A 326 47.83 22.54 16.75
N LEU A 327 47.89 21.28 17.22
CA LEU A 327 48.89 20.83 18.19
C LEU A 327 50.06 20.06 17.55
N GLY A 328 49.85 19.50 16.35
CA GLY A 328 50.89 18.83 15.58
C GLY A 328 50.50 17.44 15.09
N ASN A 329 51.51 16.61 14.82
CA ASN A 329 51.33 15.23 14.35
C ASN A 329 51.65 14.22 15.45
N ALA A 330 50.71 13.32 15.75
CA ALA A 330 50.92 12.20 16.67
C ALA A 330 51.87 11.16 16.05
N ILE A 331 52.82 10.69 16.85
CA ILE A 331 53.79 9.67 16.45
C ILE A 331 53.27 8.26 16.75
N LYS A 332 53.62 7.30 15.90
CA LYS A 332 53.27 5.89 16.14
C LYS A 332 53.98 5.38 17.40
N SER A 333 53.24 4.73 18.29
CA SER A 333 53.81 4.16 19.52
C SER A 333 54.83 3.07 19.22
N ARG A 334 55.95 3.08 19.97
CA ARG A 334 57.02 2.07 19.87
C ARG A 334 56.76 0.81 20.69
N VAL A 335 55.62 0.73 21.39
CA VAL A 335 55.22 -0.49 22.11
C VAL A 335 54.96 -1.59 21.07
N VAL A 336 55.89 -2.52 20.93
CA VAL A 336 55.67 -3.78 20.24
C VAL A 336 55.15 -4.77 21.27
N ASP A 337 53.97 -5.32 21.02
CA ASP A 337 53.44 -6.42 21.81
C ASP A 337 54.22 -7.69 21.44
N LEU A 338 55.09 -8.15 22.35
CA LEU A 338 56.14 -9.12 22.07
C LEU A 338 55.58 -10.51 21.72
N ASP A 339 54.37 -10.84 22.20
CA ASP A 339 53.77 -12.15 22.03
C ASP A 339 52.94 -12.27 20.72
N THR A 340 52.45 -11.17 20.14
CA THR A 340 51.47 -11.20 19.03
C THR A 340 52.01 -10.76 17.68
N ASN A 341 53.22 -10.17 17.64
CA ASN A 341 53.89 -9.72 16.41
C ASN A 341 52.99 -8.81 15.52
N ALA A 342 52.11 -8.03 16.18
CA ALA A 342 51.00 -7.33 15.55
C ALA A 342 51.34 -5.88 15.14
N LEU A 343 50.63 -5.38 14.13
CA LEU A 343 50.65 -3.97 13.74
C LEU A 343 50.00 -3.12 14.82
N ASN A 344 50.81 -2.56 15.73
CA ASN A 344 50.33 -1.61 16.75
C ASN A 344 49.52 -0.47 16.09
N PRO A 345 48.24 -0.24 16.45
CA PRO A 345 47.42 0.84 15.90
C PRO A 345 47.51 2.17 16.68
N LEU A 346 48.25 2.22 17.81
CA LEU A 346 48.32 3.38 18.70
C LEU A 346 49.27 4.46 18.18
N TYR A 347 48.76 5.69 18.14
CA TYR A 347 49.49 6.93 17.92
C TYR A 347 49.35 7.82 19.16
N VAL A 348 50.41 8.54 19.50
CA VAL A 348 50.49 9.39 20.70
C VAL A 348 51.04 10.76 20.37
N LEU A 349 50.50 11.80 21.01
CA LEU A 349 51.01 13.18 20.93
C LEU A 349 51.16 13.71 22.36
N PRO A 350 52.35 14.17 22.79
CA PRO A 350 52.52 14.81 24.10
C PRO A 350 51.61 16.03 24.24
N TRP A 351 51.04 16.22 25.42
CA TRP A 351 50.19 17.39 25.74
C TRP A 351 50.29 17.74 27.23
N ASP A 352 49.78 18.92 27.60
CA ASP A 352 49.53 19.29 28.99
C ASP A 352 48.01 19.48 29.21
N PRO A 353 47.32 18.58 29.90
CA PRO A 353 45.87 18.68 30.13
C PRO A 353 45.47 19.91 30.97
N ASN A 354 46.40 20.54 31.71
CA ASN A 354 46.10 21.73 32.51
C ASN A 354 45.69 22.93 31.65
N ILE A 355 46.18 23.01 30.40
CA ILE A 355 45.82 24.04 29.42
C ILE A 355 44.31 24.03 29.12
N TRP A 356 43.68 22.85 29.19
CA TRP A 356 42.25 22.63 28.91
C TRP A 356 41.44 22.29 30.17
N ASN A 357 41.98 22.52 31.37
CA ASN A 357 41.28 22.24 32.63
C ASN A 357 40.33 23.38 33.05
N THR A 358 39.48 23.82 32.12
CA THR A 358 38.60 25.00 32.26
C THR A 358 37.27 24.71 32.96
N HIS A 359 37.02 23.45 33.34
CA HIS A 359 35.69 22.94 33.73
C HIS A 359 34.59 23.09 32.66
N SER A 360 34.97 23.28 31.40
CA SER A 360 34.06 23.34 30.24
C SER A 360 34.40 22.28 29.19
N VAL A 361 33.53 22.13 28.19
CA VAL A 361 33.67 21.13 27.13
C VAL A 361 34.51 21.70 25.99
N HIS A 362 35.64 21.05 25.71
CA HIS A 362 36.55 21.34 24.61
C HIS A 362 36.33 20.37 23.45
N THR A 363 36.78 20.70 22.25
CA THR A 363 36.60 19.88 21.05
C THR A 363 37.94 19.44 20.48
N ILE A 364 38.21 18.13 20.45
CA ILE A 364 39.39 17.56 19.78
C ILE A 364 39.01 17.09 18.37
N GLN A 365 39.82 17.45 17.38
CA GLN A 365 39.74 16.97 16.01
C GLN A 365 41.04 16.24 15.65
N VAL A 366 40.89 15.07 15.03
CA VAL A 366 41.99 14.23 14.55
C VAL A 366 41.77 13.91 13.08
N THR A 367 42.78 14.20 12.25
CA THR A 367 42.77 13.87 10.82
C THR A 367 43.90 12.89 10.49
N VAL A 368 43.51 11.71 10.02
CA VAL A 368 44.41 10.60 9.66
C VAL A 368 44.46 10.43 8.15
N HIS A 369 45.67 10.30 7.59
CA HIS A 369 45.93 10.00 6.18
C HIS A 369 46.70 8.69 6.02
N ASP A 370 46.41 7.91 4.98
CA ASP A 370 47.20 6.72 4.61
C ASP A 370 47.90 6.84 3.25
N SER A 371 48.77 5.88 2.94
CA SER A 371 49.62 5.90 1.75
C SER A 371 48.89 5.62 0.43
N ALA A 372 47.58 5.35 0.46
CA ALA A 372 46.74 5.32 -0.74
C ALA A 372 46.02 6.66 -0.98
N GLY A 373 46.25 7.66 -0.13
CA GLY A 373 45.61 8.97 -0.20
C GLY A 373 44.22 9.01 0.45
N ASN A 374 43.78 7.93 1.11
CA ASN A 374 42.55 7.98 1.89
C ASN A 374 42.76 8.82 3.14
N PHE A 375 41.70 9.48 3.62
CA PHE A 375 41.75 10.22 4.87
C PHE A 375 40.45 10.15 5.66
N ARG A 376 40.57 10.28 6.97
CA ARG A 376 39.46 10.33 7.91
C ARG A 376 39.65 11.49 8.89
N VAL A 377 38.64 12.34 8.99
CA VAL A 377 38.51 13.33 10.07
C VAL A 377 37.56 12.74 11.12
N VAL A 378 37.95 12.77 12.39
CA VAL A 378 37.09 12.47 13.54
C VAL A 378 37.16 13.65 14.50
N THR A 379 36.01 14.11 14.98
CA THR A 379 35.88 15.20 15.96
C THR A 379 35.07 14.69 17.14
N GLN A 380 35.50 14.94 18.38
CA GLN A 380 34.71 14.64 19.57
C GLN A 380 34.84 15.73 20.65
N PRO A 381 33.75 16.01 21.41
CA PRO A 381 33.84 16.80 22.63
C PRO A 381 34.57 16.00 23.73
N PHE A 382 35.37 16.68 24.55
CA PHE A 382 36.02 16.12 25.74
C PHE A 382 35.99 17.12 26.90
N ILE A 383 36.31 16.65 28.10
CA ILE A 383 36.43 17.47 29.31
C ILE A 383 37.53 16.87 30.20
N ILE A 384 38.30 17.72 30.89
CA ILE A 384 39.42 17.31 31.74
C ILE A 384 38.94 17.03 33.18
N GLN A 385 38.19 17.97 33.76
CA GLN A 385 37.49 17.85 35.04
C GLN A 385 36.13 18.56 34.93
N GLY A 386 35.11 18.07 35.64
CA GLY A 386 33.76 18.61 35.63
C GLY A 386 32.68 17.55 35.37
N THR A 387 31.41 17.96 35.40
CA THR A 387 30.28 17.06 35.16
C THR A 387 30.19 16.69 33.67
N PRO A 388 30.12 15.41 33.30
CA PRO A 388 29.90 15.01 31.91
C PRO A 388 28.55 15.55 31.38
N PRO A 389 28.47 16.04 30.14
CA PRO A 389 27.25 16.62 29.60
C PRO A 389 26.15 15.60 29.26
N TRP A 390 26.50 14.32 29.03
CA TRP A 390 25.57 13.23 28.69
C TRP A 390 24.52 13.61 27.61
N ASN A 391 24.91 14.40 26.62
CA ASN A 391 24.01 14.93 25.59
C ASN A 391 23.65 13.86 24.55
N PHE A 392 22.64 13.05 24.87
CA PHE A 392 22.06 12.04 23.97
C PHE A 392 20.82 12.56 23.23
N SER A 393 20.54 11.98 22.06
CA SER A 393 19.32 12.28 21.31
C SER A 393 18.07 11.97 22.15
N PHE A 394 17.08 12.86 22.12
CA PHE A 394 15.79 12.63 22.78
C PHE A 394 15.12 11.34 22.30
N LEU A 395 15.16 11.05 21.00
CA LEU A 395 14.53 9.85 20.45
C LEU A 395 15.23 8.57 20.93
N SER A 396 16.57 8.53 20.89
CA SER A 396 17.36 7.39 21.37
C SER A 396 17.16 7.18 22.88
N SER A 397 17.21 8.27 23.65
CA SER A 397 16.95 8.26 25.09
C SER A 397 15.53 7.81 25.41
N PHE A 398 14.53 8.24 24.64
CA PHE A 398 13.14 7.80 24.79
C PHE A 398 13.00 6.30 24.51
N LEU A 399 13.61 5.80 23.43
CA LEU A 399 13.53 4.40 23.03
C LEU A 399 14.30 3.44 23.96
N LEU A 400 15.36 3.91 24.64
CA LEU A 400 16.17 3.07 25.54
C LEU A 400 15.84 3.24 27.03
N ASN A 401 15.57 4.44 27.54
CA ASN A 401 15.36 4.66 28.99
C ASN A 401 13.93 4.37 29.47
N ASN A 402 12.93 4.36 28.59
CA ASN A 402 11.56 3.99 28.97
C ASN A 402 11.42 2.47 29.16
N ASP A 403 10.41 2.05 29.92
CA ASP A 403 9.90 0.68 29.92
C ASP A 403 8.71 0.63 28.94
N HIS A 404 8.91 0.07 27.75
CA HIS A 404 7.85 0.06 26.73
C HIS A 404 6.74 -0.94 27.06
N THR A 405 7.03 -1.98 27.84
CA THR A 405 6.01 -2.89 28.38
C THR A 405 5.10 -2.16 29.37
N PHE A 406 5.65 -1.34 30.26
CA PHE A 406 4.87 -0.47 31.13
C PHE A 406 4.09 0.57 30.33
N ASN A 407 4.71 1.26 29.38
CA ASN A 407 4.04 2.28 28.56
C ASN A 407 2.89 1.71 27.74
N LEU A 408 3.04 0.53 27.11
CA LEU A 408 1.96 -0.14 26.39
C LEU A 408 0.82 -0.59 27.31
N ARG A 409 1.14 -1.11 28.50
CA ARG A 409 0.14 -1.43 29.53
C ARG A 409 -0.61 -0.20 30.01
N ALA A 410 0.10 0.88 30.32
CA ALA A 410 -0.48 2.14 30.78
C ALA A 410 -1.34 2.80 29.69
N ALA A 411 -0.92 2.76 28.43
CA ALA A 411 -1.70 3.23 27.29
C ALA A 411 -2.96 2.37 27.09
N PHE A 412 -2.85 1.03 27.12
CA PHE A 412 -3.98 0.12 26.99
C PHE A 412 -5.02 0.32 28.10
N TYR A 413 -4.61 0.15 29.37
CA TYR A 413 -5.53 0.29 30.49
C TYR A 413 -6.03 1.74 30.64
N GLY A 414 -5.20 2.75 30.37
CA GLY A 414 -5.60 4.16 30.40
C GLY A 414 -6.65 4.51 29.34
N LEU A 415 -6.46 4.05 28.09
CA LEU A 415 -7.43 4.22 27.01
C LEU A 415 -8.72 3.43 27.28
N TRP A 416 -8.60 2.23 27.86
CA TRP A 416 -9.74 1.44 28.31
C TRP A 416 -10.53 2.14 29.42
N PHE A 417 -9.86 2.66 30.45
CA PHE A 417 -10.47 3.44 31.53
C PHE A 417 -11.12 4.74 31.01
N LEU A 418 -10.53 5.39 30.01
CA LEU A 418 -11.11 6.56 29.35
C LEU A 418 -12.38 6.19 28.57
N LEU A 419 -12.37 5.10 27.80
CA LEU A 419 -13.52 4.64 27.00
C LEU A 419 -14.67 4.15 27.89
N ILE A 420 -14.40 3.32 28.90
CA ILE A 420 -15.44 2.86 29.83
C ILE A 420 -15.92 4.00 30.73
N GLY A 421 -15.02 4.91 31.15
CA GLY A 421 -15.34 6.06 31.98
C GLY A 421 -16.21 7.10 31.28
N THR A 422 -15.91 7.46 30.02
CA THR A 422 -16.72 8.40 29.23
C THR A 422 -18.16 7.91 28.99
N LEU A 423 -18.38 6.60 28.98
CA LEU A 423 -19.69 5.97 28.83
C LEU A 423 -20.45 5.80 30.16
N ILE A 424 -19.76 5.38 31.23
CA ILE A 424 -20.40 5.06 32.52
C ILE A 424 -20.54 6.30 33.43
N LEU A 425 -19.58 7.22 33.43
CA LEU A 425 -19.57 8.36 34.36
C LEU A 425 -20.79 9.29 34.23
N PRO A 426 -21.30 9.64 33.02
CA PRO A 426 -22.52 10.44 32.88
C PRO A 426 -23.77 9.72 33.40
N ARG A 427 -23.77 8.38 33.41
CA ARG A 427 -24.87 7.52 33.85
C ARG A 427 -24.89 7.37 35.38
N ILE A 428 -23.72 7.24 36.02
CA ILE A 428 -23.59 7.23 37.49
C ILE A 428 -23.90 8.61 38.07
N LEU A 429 -23.38 9.68 37.48
CA LEU A 429 -23.51 11.05 38.00
C LEU A 429 -24.80 11.76 37.57
N ASN A 430 -25.89 11.03 37.29
CA ASN A 430 -27.12 11.55 36.67
C ASN A 430 -27.85 12.60 37.53
N ARG A 431 -27.38 13.85 37.48
CA ARG A 431 -27.91 15.03 38.16
C ARG A 431 -28.23 16.13 37.14
N ILE A 432 -29.27 16.91 37.42
CA ILE A 432 -29.81 17.96 36.54
C ILE A 432 -28.72 18.96 36.08
N TRP A 433 -27.76 19.29 36.96
CA TRP A 433 -26.63 20.16 36.66
C TRP A 433 -25.69 19.60 35.57
N ILE A 434 -25.32 18.31 35.64
CA ILE A 434 -24.40 17.67 34.68
C ILE A 434 -25.06 17.53 33.30
N ARG A 435 -26.36 17.23 33.26
CA ARG A 435 -27.16 17.28 32.02
C ARG A 435 -27.14 18.67 31.37
N ARG A 436 -27.28 19.75 32.16
CA ARG A 436 -27.19 21.13 31.66
C ARG A 436 -25.78 21.46 31.14
N MET A 437 -24.73 21.03 31.83
CA MET A 437 -23.35 21.25 31.40
C MET A 437 -23.03 20.55 30.07
N LEU A 438 -23.41 19.28 29.92
CA LEU A 438 -23.11 18.50 28.71
C LEU A 438 -23.86 19.04 27.48
N CYS A 439 -25.13 19.45 27.63
CA CYS A 439 -25.94 19.94 26.51
C CYS A 439 -25.57 21.35 25.99
N THR A 440 -24.47 21.96 26.43
CA THR A 440 -23.96 23.24 25.88
C THR A 440 -23.18 23.08 24.57
N THR A 441 -22.72 21.87 24.25
CA THR A 441 -21.89 21.59 23.06
C THR A 441 -22.47 20.43 22.25
N CYS A 442 -22.13 20.38 20.96
CA CYS A 442 -22.44 19.24 20.09
C CYS A 442 -21.95 17.92 20.71
N LEU A 443 -20.65 17.86 21.08
CA LEU A 443 -20.03 16.66 21.65
C LEU A 443 -20.65 16.25 23.00
N GLY A 444 -20.84 17.19 23.94
CA GLY A 444 -21.46 16.86 25.23
C GLY A 444 -22.93 16.40 25.08
N THR A 445 -23.67 16.98 24.12
CA THR A 445 -25.02 16.54 23.76
C THR A 445 -25.00 15.10 23.23
N GLY A 446 -24.02 14.74 22.39
CA GLY A 446 -23.80 13.38 21.91
C GLY A 446 -23.46 12.39 23.02
N VAL A 447 -22.49 12.71 23.89
CA VAL A 447 -22.08 11.87 25.04
C VAL A 447 -23.26 11.61 25.98
N TYR A 448 -24.06 12.63 26.29
CA TYR A 448 -25.25 12.47 27.13
C TYR A 448 -26.31 11.59 26.46
N ARG A 449 -26.55 11.75 25.15
CA ARG A 449 -27.49 10.91 24.38
C ARG A 449 -27.03 9.45 24.31
N LEU A 450 -25.73 9.22 24.16
CA LEU A 450 -25.13 7.89 24.01
C LEU A 450 -25.11 7.08 25.33
N SER A 451 -24.64 7.68 26.42
CA SER A 451 -24.53 7.03 27.75
C SER A 451 -25.88 6.61 28.36
N ASN A 452 -26.97 7.27 27.96
CA ASN A 452 -28.33 6.93 28.36
C ASN A 452 -29.05 5.96 27.38
N CYS A 453 -28.36 5.42 26.37
CA CYS A 453 -28.91 4.42 25.45
C CYS A 453 -28.51 2.99 25.88
N ASP A 454 -29.35 2.36 26.71
CA ASP A 454 -29.09 1.04 27.32
C ASP A 454 -28.58 -0.02 26.34
N ASN A 455 -29.27 -0.22 25.21
CA ASN A 455 -28.94 -1.25 24.22
C ASN A 455 -27.53 -1.09 23.64
N LEU A 456 -27.05 0.15 23.48
CA LEU A 456 -25.74 0.45 22.91
C LEU A 456 -24.66 0.50 24.01
N MET A 457 -25.00 1.02 25.19
CA MET A 457 -24.13 1.08 26.36
C MET A 457 -23.71 -0.31 26.83
N TYR A 458 -24.67 -1.25 27.02
CA TYR A 458 -24.33 -2.62 27.44
C TYR A 458 -23.51 -3.38 26.40
N ALA A 459 -23.75 -3.16 25.10
CA ALA A 459 -22.99 -3.80 24.03
C ALA A 459 -21.53 -3.33 24.00
N VAL A 460 -21.30 -2.01 24.10
CA VAL A 460 -19.94 -1.44 24.14
C VAL A 460 -19.24 -1.81 25.46
N ALA A 461 -19.94 -1.80 26.59
CA ALA A 461 -19.37 -2.20 27.88
C ALA A 461 -18.95 -3.70 27.88
N PHE A 462 -19.77 -4.59 27.31
CA PHE A 462 -19.42 -6.00 27.16
C PHE A 462 -18.20 -6.20 26.25
N TYR A 463 -18.13 -5.49 25.12
CA TYR A 463 -16.96 -5.49 24.24
C TYR A 463 -15.69 -5.01 24.96
N LEU A 464 -15.76 -3.91 25.71
CA LEU A 464 -14.63 -3.41 26.50
C LEU A 464 -14.19 -4.43 27.57
N VAL A 465 -15.12 -5.11 28.26
CA VAL A 465 -14.77 -6.20 29.18
C VAL A 465 -14.08 -7.36 28.44
N TYR A 466 -14.59 -7.76 27.27
CA TYR A 466 -13.99 -8.80 26.44
C TYR A 466 -12.54 -8.46 26.03
N VAL A 467 -12.26 -7.22 25.63
CA VAL A 467 -10.91 -6.76 25.26
C VAL A 467 -9.87 -6.94 26.39
N VAL A 468 -10.28 -6.86 27.65
CA VAL A 468 -9.38 -7.02 28.81
C VAL A 468 -9.23 -8.49 29.26
N SER A 469 -10.23 -9.34 29.03
CA SER A 469 -10.27 -10.70 29.61
C SER A 469 -10.35 -11.86 28.60
N GLY A 470 -10.75 -11.60 27.36
CA GLY A 470 -10.93 -12.59 26.30
C GLY A 470 -9.67 -12.83 25.48
N PRO A 471 -9.60 -13.94 24.72
CA PRO A 471 -8.54 -14.15 23.75
C PRO A 471 -8.75 -13.25 22.52
N ILE A 472 -7.67 -12.64 22.03
CA ILE A 472 -7.61 -11.91 20.77
C ILE A 472 -7.78 -12.92 19.61
N PHE A 473 -6.96 -13.98 19.63
CA PHE A 473 -7.04 -15.08 18.68
C PHE A 473 -6.40 -16.37 19.23
N MET A 474 -6.56 -17.47 18.50
CA MET A 474 -6.05 -18.79 18.85
C MET A 474 -5.56 -19.51 17.59
N GLY A 475 -4.48 -20.30 17.68
CA GLY A 475 -3.92 -21.00 16.51
C GLY A 475 -2.59 -21.69 16.80
N TYR A 476 -1.99 -22.29 15.76
CA TYR A 476 -0.65 -22.90 15.86
C TYR A 476 0.44 -21.82 15.73
N LEU A 477 0.86 -21.26 16.87
CA LEU A 477 1.85 -20.16 16.92
C LEU A 477 3.30 -20.66 16.89
N VAL A 478 3.48 -21.95 17.17
CA VAL A 478 4.71 -22.73 17.03
C VAL A 478 4.31 -24.10 16.44
N GLN A 479 5.20 -24.71 15.66
CA GLN A 479 4.96 -25.95 14.94
C GLN A 479 4.42 -27.06 15.84
N PHE A 480 3.27 -27.63 15.44
CA PHE A 480 2.46 -28.62 16.17
C PHE A 480 1.92 -28.19 17.55
N HIS A 481 2.14 -26.95 17.99
CA HIS A 481 1.71 -26.43 19.28
C HIS A 481 0.63 -25.35 19.14
N PHE A 482 -0.59 -25.66 19.60
CA PHE A 482 -1.69 -24.70 19.65
C PHE A 482 -1.50 -23.73 20.82
N GLY A 483 -1.81 -22.45 20.58
CA GLY A 483 -1.69 -21.37 21.55
C GLY A 483 -2.89 -20.42 21.53
N VAL A 484 -3.06 -19.73 22.66
CA VAL A 484 -4.14 -18.76 22.93
C VAL A 484 -3.49 -17.41 23.23
N VAL A 485 -3.87 -16.38 22.49
CA VAL A 485 -3.31 -15.02 22.60
C VAL A 485 -4.31 -14.12 23.33
N PHE A 486 -3.86 -13.42 24.37
CA PHE A 486 -4.62 -12.46 25.16
C PHE A 486 -3.97 -11.07 25.08
N SER A 487 -4.71 -10.03 25.46
CA SER A 487 -4.19 -8.66 25.61
C SER A 487 -2.98 -8.54 26.56
N PHE A 488 -2.79 -9.52 27.45
CA PHE A 488 -1.71 -9.56 28.45
C PHE A 488 -0.61 -10.61 28.20
N GLY A 489 -0.68 -11.42 27.14
CA GLY A 489 0.35 -12.41 26.78
C GLY A 489 -0.17 -13.63 26.03
N VAL A 490 0.63 -14.69 25.94
CA VAL A 490 0.33 -15.88 25.12
C VAL A 490 0.47 -17.16 25.95
N TYR A 491 -0.53 -18.04 25.92
CA TYR A 491 -0.46 -19.36 26.53
C TYR A 491 -0.32 -20.45 25.44
N ILE A 492 0.78 -21.20 25.45
CA ILE A 492 1.13 -22.19 24.42
C ILE A 492 2.07 -23.27 24.98
N ALA A 493 1.95 -24.51 24.51
CA ALA A 493 2.83 -25.64 24.87
C ALA A 493 2.92 -25.97 26.38
N GLY A 494 1.98 -25.46 27.20
CA GLY A 494 1.99 -25.56 28.66
C GLY A 494 2.72 -24.42 29.39
N ALA A 495 3.20 -23.41 28.66
CA ALA A 495 3.88 -22.23 29.19
C ALA A 495 3.06 -20.95 28.92
N PHE A 496 3.29 -19.92 29.74
CA PHE A 496 2.80 -18.56 29.51
C PHE A 496 3.97 -17.64 29.14
N VAL A 497 3.92 -17.06 27.94
CA VAL A 497 4.89 -16.11 27.42
C VAL A 497 4.33 -14.69 27.60
N ALA A 498 5.06 -13.85 28.33
CA ALA A 498 4.67 -12.46 28.66
C ALA A 498 4.90 -11.47 27.50
N GLU A 499 4.42 -11.83 26.31
CA GLU A 499 4.47 -10.99 25.11
C GLU A 499 3.73 -9.68 25.37
N SER A 500 4.41 -8.54 25.18
CA SER A 500 3.86 -7.21 25.43
C SER A 500 3.37 -6.52 24.16
N LEU A 501 3.70 -7.05 22.98
CA LEU A 501 3.20 -6.54 21.70
C LEU A 501 1.68 -6.75 21.53
N THR A 502 1.06 -7.66 22.28
CA THR A 502 -0.41 -7.83 22.30
C THR A 502 -1.13 -6.58 22.80
N TYR A 503 -0.59 -5.90 23.83
CA TYR A 503 -1.08 -4.59 24.28
C TYR A 503 -1.03 -3.53 23.16
N PHE A 504 -0.01 -3.55 22.30
CA PHE A 504 0.10 -2.61 21.17
C PHE A 504 -1.00 -2.84 20.12
N HIS A 505 -1.29 -4.11 19.79
CA HIS A 505 -2.39 -4.46 18.89
C HIS A 505 -3.76 -4.01 19.48
N GLU A 506 -3.97 -4.20 20.77
CA GLU A 506 -5.20 -3.78 21.45
C GLU A 506 -5.31 -2.26 21.63
N VAL A 507 -4.20 -1.54 21.82
CA VAL A 507 -4.18 -0.07 21.76
C VAL A 507 -4.61 0.41 20.37
N ILE A 508 -4.12 -0.20 19.29
CA ILE A 508 -4.59 0.12 17.93
C ILE A 508 -6.08 -0.19 17.77
N GLN A 509 -6.55 -1.35 18.25
CA GLN A 509 -7.97 -1.74 18.19
C GLN A 509 -8.89 -0.74 18.92
N LEU A 510 -8.50 -0.29 20.12
CA LEU A 510 -9.21 0.76 20.86
C LEU A 510 -9.10 2.14 20.20
N LEU A 511 -7.96 2.48 19.59
CA LEU A 511 -7.78 3.74 18.84
C LEU A 511 -8.58 3.77 17.54
N ILE A 512 -8.83 2.64 16.87
CA ILE A 512 -9.75 2.56 15.72
C ILE A 512 -11.21 2.78 16.18
N PHE A 513 -11.56 2.33 17.38
CA PHE A 513 -12.89 2.54 17.96
C PHE A 513 -13.16 4.02 18.33
N VAL A 514 -12.14 4.78 18.74
CA VAL A 514 -12.28 6.19 19.17
C VAL A 514 -12.89 7.11 18.10
N PRO A 515 -12.41 7.19 16.83
CA PRO A 515 -13.02 8.02 15.79
C PRO A 515 -14.46 7.64 15.45
N VAL A 516 -14.81 6.34 15.50
CA VAL A 516 -16.19 5.88 15.27
C VAL A 516 -17.11 6.34 16.39
N LEU A 517 -16.66 6.18 17.64
CA LEU A 517 -17.36 6.66 18.83
C LEU A 517 -17.53 8.19 18.81
N PHE A 518 -16.47 8.92 18.48
CA PHE A 518 -16.47 10.39 18.37
C PHE A 518 -17.36 10.89 17.22
N GLY A 519 -17.31 10.23 16.05
CA GLY A 519 -18.15 10.55 14.90
C GLY A 519 -19.64 10.34 15.19
N LEU A 520 -20.00 9.28 15.91
CA LEU A 520 -21.36 9.07 16.42
C LEU A 520 -21.77 10.17 17.39
N ILE A 521 -20.91 10.51 18.36
CA ILE A 521 -21.11 11.60 19.32
C ILE A 521 -21.33 12.95 18.61
N TRP A 522 -20.55 13.26 17.57
CA TRP A 522 -20.68 14.50 16.80
C TRP A 522 -21.91 14.53 15.89
N HIS A 523 -22.22 13.43 15.18
CA HIS A 523 -23.39 13.36 14.31
C HIS A 523 -24.70 13.56 15.07
N LEU A 524 -24.72 13.20 16.37
CA LEU A 524 -25.83 13.48 17.28
C LEU A 524 -26.08 14.98 17.59
N GLY A 525 -25.48 15.95 16.88
CA GLY A 525 -25.71 17.39 17.11
C GLY A 525 -25.26 18.43 16.05
N TYR A 526 -25.46 18.24 14.73
CA TYR A 526 -25.00 19.22 13.71
C TYR A 526 -25.90 19.39 12.44
N THR A 527 -25.98 20.62 11.87
CA THR A 527 -26.71 21.02 10.63
C THR A 527 -26.18 22.36 10.03
N ASN A 528 -26.16 22.59 8.69
CA ASN A 528 -25.76 23.89 8.03
C ASN A 528 -26.12 24.00 6.50
N THR A 529 -25.97 25.18 5.86
CA THR A 529 -26.23 25.50 4.39
C THR A 529 -25.26 26.56 3.74
N VAL A 530 -25.42 26.96 2.45
CA VAL A 530 -24.34 27.36 1.45
C VAL A 530 -24.70 28.55 0.48
N HIS A 531 -23.75 29.25 -0.21
CA HIS A 531 -23.79 29.78 -1.65
C HIS A 531 -22.53 30.57 -2.22
N GLN A 532 -22.50 31.00 -3.52
CA GLN A 532 -21.31 31.41 -4.41
C GLN A 532 -21.45 32.80 -5.18
N THR A 533 -20.75 33.31 -6.26
CA THR A 533 -19.83 32.76 -7.35
C THR A 533 -18.73 33.66 -8.08
N PRO A 534 -18.96 34.68 -8.98
CA PRO A 534 -18.14 34.92 -10.25
C PRO A 534 -17.65 36.40 -10.57
N ALA A 535 -17.12 36.83 -11.77
CA ALA A 535 -16.01 36.45 -12.72
C ALA A 535 -15.90 37.39 -14.00
N SER A 536 -14.72 37.72 -14.62
CA SER A 536 -14.62 38.50 -15.93
C SER A 536 -13.26 38.59 -16.77
N SER A 537 -13.37 38.46 -18.13
CA SER A 537 -12.64 38.99 -19.37
C SER A 537 -11.09 39.15 -19.60
N GLU A 538 -10.48 39.28 -20.83
CA GLU A 538 -10.64 38.66 -22.21
C GLU A 538 -9.63 39.20 -23.33
N GLN A 539 -9.09 38.38 -24.28
CA GLN A 539 -8.67 38.67 -25.72
C GLN A 539 -7.87 37.50 -26.42
N SER A 540 -7.81 37.35 -27.78
CA SER A 540 -7.44 36.06 -28.49
C SER A 540 -6.59 36.00 -29.80
N ALA A 541 -6.03 34.80 -30.15
CA ALA A 541 -5.94 34.28 -31.56
C ALA A 541 -5.90 32.70 -31.77
N LYS A 542 -4.86 32.03 -32.34
CA LYS A 542 -4.97 30.65 -32.97
C LYS A 542 -3.88 29.57 -32.69
N SER A 543 -4.26 28.28 -32.69
CA SER A 543 -3.37 27.08 -32.71
C SER A 543 -4.13 25.81 -33.19
N GLN A 544 -3.45 24.68 -33.48
CA GLN A 544 -4.07 23.43 -33.96
C GLN A 544 -3.41 22.18 -33.37
N SER A 545 -4.18 21.16 -32.99
CA SER A 545 -3.72 19.98 -32.24
C SER A 545 -4.52 18.71 -32.56
N THR A 546 -3.88 17.54 -32.50
CA THR A 546 -4.51 16.23 -32.76
C THR A 546 -4.46 15.35 -31.50
N MET A 547 -5.44 14.46 -31.33
CA MET A 547 -5.56 13.54 -30.20
C MET A 547 -5.98 12.15 -30.68
N VAL A 548 -5.43 11.12 -30.05
CA VAL A 548 -5.87 9.71 -30.13
C VAL A 548 -5.87 9.13 -28.71
N THR A 549 -6.59 8.04 -28.47
CA THR A 549 -6.70 7.42 -27.13
C THR A 549 -6.85 5.92 -27.25
N ASP A 550 -6.51 5.18 -26.19
CA ASP A 550 -6.81 3.77 -26.03
C ASP A 550 -6.31 2.93 -27.22
N LEU A 551 -4.99 2.95 -27.45
CA LEU A 551 -4.33 2.24 -28.56
C LEU A 551 -4.46 0.72 -28.43
N HIS A 552 -4.35 0.19 -27.21
CA HIS A 552 -4.31 -1.24 -26.89
C HIS A 552 -3.44 -2.04 -27.88
N LEU A 553 -2.22 -1.56 -28.15
CA LEU A 553 -1.27 -2.30 -28.97
C LEU A 553 -1.02 -3.65 -28.29
N SER A 554 -1.37 -4.72 -28.99
CA SER A 554 -1.44 -6.07 -28.44
C SER A 554 -0.68 -7.03 -29.34
N LYS A 555 0.16 -7.89 -28.75
CA LYS A 555 0.76 -9.01 -29.47
C LYS A 555 -0.26 -10.09 -29.82
N TYR A 556 -1.38 -10.11 -29.11
CA TYR A 556 -2.33 -11.22 -29.12
C TYR A 556 -3.73 -10.87 -29.66
N GLN A 557 -4.19 -9.63 -29.45
CA GLN A 557 -5.56 -9.21 -29.78
C GLN A 557 -5.57 -8.18 -30.91
N ASP A 558 -6.20 -8.51 -32.05
CA ASP A 558 -6.27 -7.67 -33.25
C ASP A 558 -4.92 -7.01 -33.63
N ILE A 559 -3.99 -7.84 -34.12
CA ILE A 559 -2.62 -7.43 -34.52
C ILE A 559 -2.63 -6.26 -35.52
N SER A 560 -3.74 -6.02 -36.25
CA SER A 560 -3.88 -4.86 -37.14
C SER A 560 -3.75 -3.51 -36.43
N ARG A 561 -4.03 -3.42 -35.13
CA ARG A 561 -3.83 -2.21 -34.30
C ARG A 561 -2.42 -1.62 -34.44
N ILE A 562 -1.41 -2.48 -34.55
CA ILE A 562 0.01 -2.10 -34.69
C ILE A 562 0.27 -1.49 -36.06
N SER A 563 -0.14 -2.16 -37.15
CA SER A 563 0.00 -1.63 -38.51
C SER A 563 -0.86 -0.39 -38.75
N ASP A 564 -2.05 -0.32 -38.15
CA ASP A 564 -2.95 0.82 -38.25
C ASP A 564 -2.38 2.04 -37.51
N PHE A 565 -1.82 1.87 -36.30
CA PHE A 565 -1.17 2.96 -35.57
C PHE A 565 0.12 3.41 -36.27
N GLN A 566 0.88 2.49 -36.85
CA GLN A 566 2.00 2.84 -37.73
C GLN A 566 1.53 3.71 -38.90
N ARG A 567 0.47 3.27 -39.60
CA ARG A 567 -0.15 4.00 -40.71
C ARG A 567 -0.66 5.38 -40.30
N PHE A 568 -1.23 5.52 -39.10
CA PHE A 568 -1.62 6.83 -38.56
C PHE A 568 -0.42 7.78 -38.45
N CYS A 569 0.70 7.30 -37.90
CA CYS A 569 1.91 8.09 -37.77
C CYS A 569 2.62 8.38 -39.11
N THR A 570 2.55 7.47 -40.11
CA THR A 570 3.24 7.63 -41.41
C THR A 570 2.41 8.26 -42.52
N ASP A 571 1.08 8.09 -42.51
CA ASP A 571 0.20 8.51 -43.61
C ASP A 571 -0.73 9.65 -43.20
N VAL A 572 -1.15 9.73 -41.93
CA VAL A 572 -2.19 10.68 -41.48
C VAL A 572 -1.58 11.91 -40.82
N ILE A 573 -0.69 11.73 -39.85
CA ILE A 573 -0.07 12.85 -39.13
C ILE A 573 0.77 13.78 -40.03
N PRO A 574 1.51 13.31 -41.07
CA PRO A 574 2.18 14.22 -42.02
C PRO A 574 1.21 15.08 -42.84
N VAL A 575 0.06 14.52 -43.26
CA VAL A 575 -0.95 15.25 -44.05
C VAL A 575 -1.73 16.25 -43.19
N LEU A 576 -1.97 15.94 -41.90
CA LEU A 576 -2.59 16.88 -40.96
C LEU A 576 -1.63 17.99 -40.49
N HIS A 577 -0.35 17.66 -40.38
CA HIS A 577 0.75 18.51 -39.90
C HIS A 577 0.47 19.31 -38.58
N PRO A 578 -0.03 18.66 -37.51
CA PRO A 578 -0.49 19.34 -36.29
C PRO A 578 0.67 19.88 -35.44
N GLU A 579 0.43 20.91 -34.63
CA GLU A 579 1.45 21.48 -33.72
C GLU A 579 1.80 20.52 -32.56
N LEU A 580 0.83 19.72 -32.13
CA LEU A 580 1.00 18.68 -31.12
C LEU A 580 0.06 17.48 -31.36
N VAL A 581 0.49 16.31 -30.89
CA VAL A 581 -0.27 15.05 -30.87
C VAL A 581 -0.34 14.55 -29.43
N SER A 582 -1.55 14.27 -28.93
CA SER A 582 -1.77 13.71 -27.59
C SER A 582 -2.27 12.26 -27.66
N VAL A 583 -1.72 11.39 -26.82
CA VAL A 583 -2.15 9.99 -26.62
C VAL A 583 -2.54 9.78 -25.16
N SER A 584 -3.84 9.72 -24.85
CA SER A 584 -4.34 9.86 -23.45
C SER A 584 -4.08 8.67 -22.51
N GLY A 585 -3.79 7.48 -23.04
CA GLY A 585 -3.58 6.26 -22.25
C GLY A 585 -3.96 4.97 -22.98
N ASP A 586 -3.91 3.87 -22.25
CA ASP A 586 -3.95 2.47 -22.70
C ASP A 586 -3.14 2.27 -24.00
N LEU A 587 -1.86 2.61 -23.91
CA LEU A 587 -0.88 2.49 -25.01
C LEU A 587 -0.68 1.03 -25.40
N THR A 588 -0.63 0.16 -24.39
CA THR A 588 -0.48 -1.29 -24.53
C THR A 588 -1.72 -2.03 -24.04
N ASP A 589 -1.99 -3.23 -24.58
CA ASP A 589 -3.12 -4.03 -24.13
C ASP A 589 -2.79 -4.85 -22.86
N ALA A 590 -1.52 -5.23 -22.65
CA ALA A 590 -1.03 -5.86 -21.41
C ALA A 590 -1.87 -7.08 -20.94
N ARG A 591 -2.51 -7.79 -21.86
CA ARG A 591 -3.37 -8.95 -21.63
C ARG A 591 -2.83 -10.20 -22.31
N SER A 592 -2.97 -11.33 -21.64
CA SER A 592 -2.71 -12.66 -22.21
C SER A 592 -3.66 -12.99 -23.38
N ALA A 593 -3.23 -13.89 -24.28
CA ALA A 593 -4.00 -14.31 -25.45
C ALA A 593 -5.43 -14.82 -25.15
N LEU A 594 -5.64 -15.40 -23.96
CA LEU A 594 -6.94 -15.90 -23.52
C LEU A 594 -7.77 -14.86 -22.72
N HIS A 595 -7.27 -13.64 -22.54
CA HIS A 595 -7.81 -12.59 -21.66
C HIS A 595 -7.94 -12.97 -20.17
N ILE A 596 -7.33 -14.09 -19.75
CA ILE A 596 -7.44 -14.65 -18.38
C ILE A 596 -6.57 -13.89 -17.37
N THR A 597 -5.36 -13.50 -17.78
CA THR A 597 -4.38 -12.76 -16.96
C THR A 597 -3.92 -11.49 -17.67
N SER A 598 -3.38 -10.54 -16.90
CA SER A 598 -2.82 -9.27 -17.40
C SER A 598 -1.54 -8.88 -16.65
N ILE A 599 -0.52 -8.46 -17.40
CA ILE A 599 0.81 -8.01 -16.97
C ILE A 599 1.44 -7.20 -18.11
N GLN A 600 2.36 -6.29 -17.79
CA GLN A 600 3.11 -5.54 -18.81
C GLN A 600 3.88 -6.44 -19.79
N ASN A 601 3.59 -6.31 -21.08
CA ASN A 601 4.24 -7.07 -22.15
C ASN A 601 5.37 -6.24 -22.80
N PRO A 602 6.66 -6.64 -22.68
CA PRO A 602 7.77 -5.88 -23.26
C PRO A 602 7.65 -5.65 -24.78
N GLU A 603 7.04 -6.58 -25.52
CA GLU A 603 6.96 -6.51 -26.98
C GLU A 603 5.94 -5.47 -27.46
N GLU A 604 4.86 -5.25 -26.71
CA GLU A 604 3.86 -4.22 -27.01
C GLU A 604 4.44 -2.82 -26.81
N TRP A 605 5.19 -2.62 -25.72
CA TRP A 605 5.92 -1.39 -25.45
C TRP A 605 7.07 -1.12 -26.44
N MET A 606 7.80 -2.16 -26.87
CA MET A 606 8.81 -2.02 -27.92
C MET A 606 8.17 -1.69 -29.28
N GLY A 607 7.02 -2.27 -29.62
CA GLY A 607 6.27 -1.93 -30.82
C GLY A 607 5.77 -0.48 -30.81
N TYR A 608 5.28 0.00 -29.67
CA TYR A 608 4.90 1.40 -29.47
C TYR A 608 6.09 2.36 -29.70
N GLU A 609 7.21 2.14 -28.98
CA GLU A 609 8.41 2.97 -29.12
C GLU A 609 8.96 2.92 -30.56
N GLU A 610 8.98 1.73 -31.18
CA GLU A 610 9.46 1.57 -32.55
C GLU A 610 8.62 2.38 -33.54
N ILE A 611 7.28 2.32 -33.46
CA ILE A 611 6.41 3.10 -34.35
C ILE A 611 6.63 4.60 -34.17
N VAL A 612 6.62 5.10 -32.93
CA VAL A 612 6.75 6.53 -32.64
C VAL A 612 8.14 7.06 -33.04
N ARG A 613 9.21 6.26 -32.93
CA ARG A 613 10.55 6.65 -33.40
C ARG A 613 10.75 6.48 -34.91
N ARG A 614 10.31 5.37 -35.52
CA ARG A 614 10.56 5.08 -36.95
C ARG A 614 9.66 5.83 -37.92
N SER A 615 8.45 6.22 -37.50
CA SER A 615 7.60 7.12 -38.31
C SER A 615 8.18 8.53 -38.46
N GLY A 616 9.12 8.92 -37.59
CA GLY A 616 9.70 10.26 -37.58
C GLY A 616 8.76 11.34 -37.02
N VAL A 617 7.60 10.98 -36.47
CA VAL A 617 6.58 11.94 -35.98
C VAL A 617 7.14 12.94 -34.96
N LEU A 618 8.08 12.50 -34.11
CA LEU A 618 8.77 13.33 -33.13
C LEU A 618 9.60 14.49 -33.72
N ASN A 619 9.84 14.52 -35.04
CA ASN A 619 10.66 15.54 -35.70
C ASN A 619 9.88 16.82 -36.06
N TYR A 620 8.55 16.77 -36.11
CA TYR A 620 7.72 17.88 -36.63
C TYR A 620 6.43 18.17 -35.84
N THR A 621 6.15 17.44 -34.75
CA THR A 621 5.03 17.74 -33.84
C THR A 621 5.40 17.45 -32.38
N HIS A 622 4.82 18.20 -31.43
CA HIS A 622 5.01 17.92 -30.01
C HIS A 622 4.17 16.71 -29.57
N PHE A 623 4.83 15.59 -29.28
CA PHE A 623 4.17 14.34 -28.91
C PHE A 623 4.02 14.20 -27.39
N PHE A 624 2.78 14.07 -26.92
CA PHE A 624 2.41 13.90 -25.51
C PHE A 624 1.77 12.52 -25.32
N ASP A 625 2.21 11.77 -24.30
CA ASP A 625 1.66 10.47 -23.95
C ASP A 625 1.43 10.34 -22.43
N LEU A 626 0.42 9.56 -22.06
CA LEU A 626 -0.01 9.30 -20.70
C LEU A 626 -0.22 7.79 -20.49
N ARG A 627 -0.36 7.38 -19.22
CA ARG A 627 -0.73 6.01 -18.84
C ARG A 627 -2.24 5.88 -18.68
N GLY A 628 -2.77 4.78 -19.18
CA GLY A 628 -4.09 4.29 -18.77
C GLY A 628 -4.04 3.20 -17.68
N ASN A 629 -5.13 2.46 -17.55
CA ASN A 629 -5.26 1.34 -16.61
C ASN A 629 -4.55 0.06 -17.09
N HIS A 630 -4.50 -0.21 -18.39
CA HIS A 630 -3.78 -1.36 -18.96
C HIS A 630 -2.26 -1.19 -18.83
N ASP A 631 -1.75 0.03 -19.07
CA ASP A 631 -0.33 0.39 -18.91
C ASP A 631 0.18 0.26 -17.45
N MET A 632 -0.74 0.00 -16.51
CA MET A 632 -0.46 -0.21 -15.09
C MET A 632 -0.62 -1.65 -14.62
N PHE A 633 -1.19 -2.58 -15.40
CA PHE A 633 -1.37 -3.98 -14.96
C PHE A 633 -0.03 -4.63 -14.56
N GLY A 634 0.15 -4.93 -13.27
CA GLY A 634 1.39 -5.50 -12.71
C GLY A 634 2.45 -4.47 -12.29
N VAL A 635 2.16 -3.17 -12.35
CA VAL A 635 3.11 -2.10 -11.98
C VAL A 635 3.07 -1.87 -10.47
N VAL A 636 4.17 -2.20 -9.78
CA VAL A 636 4.28 -2.08 -8.31
C VAL A 636 4.08 -0.63 -7.83
N LYS A 637 4.70 0.33 -8.52
CA LYS A 637 4.51 1.78 -8.36
C LYS A 637 5.14 2.53 -9.52
N ALA A 638 4.79 3.82 -9.69
CA ALA A 638 5.48 4.71 -10.62
C ALA A 638 7.00 4.79 -10.33
N ASN A 639 7.81 4.91 -11.38
CA ASN A 639 9.27 4.88 -11.35
C ASN A 639 9.88 3.59 -10.72
N HIS A 640 9.17 2.47 -10.80
CA HIS A 640 9.70 1.13 -10.51
C HIS A 640 10.21 0.44 -11.79
N THR A 641 10.99 -0.64 -11.69
CA THR A 641 11.46 -1.41 -12.85
C THR A 641 10.35 -2.07 -13.67
N THR A 642 9.14 -2.19 -13.10
CA THR A 642 7.92 -2.66 -13.77
C THR A 642 7.16 -1.57 -14.52
N ASP A 643 7.45 -0.28 -14.26
CA ASP A 643 6.79 0.87 -14.89
C ASP A 643 7.35 1.06 -16.31
N TYR A 644 6.80 0.34 -17.28
CA TYR A 644 7.34 0.33 -18.65
C TYR A 644 7.10 1.65 -19.40
N PHE A 645 6.07 2.41 -19.05
CA PHE A 645 5.89 3.80 -19.51
C PHE A 645 7.13 4.67 -19.21
N ARG A 646 7.74 4.51 -18.03
CA ARG A 646 8.98 5.22 -17.64
C ARG A 646 10.18 4.92 -18.56
N LYS A 647 10.15 3.81 -19.29
CA LYS A 647 11.23 3.34 -20.19
C LYS A 647 10.94 3.60 -21.68
N TYR A 648 9.69 3.37 -22.10
CA TYR A 648 9.30 3.33 -23.51
C TYR A 648 8.39 4.50 -23.94
N GLY A 649 7.75 5.18 -22.99
CA GLY A 649 6.93 6.38 -23.24
C GLY A 649 7.79 7.62 -23.51
N VAL A 650 7.30 8.49 -24.39
CA VAL A 650 7.99 9.70 -24.87
C VAL A 650 8.19 10.70 -23.72
N GLN A 651 7.11 11.00 -23.00
CA GLN A 651 7.11 11.86 -21.83
C GLN A 651 7.42 11.09 -20.55
N GLY A 652 7.14 9.78 -20.52
CA GLY A 652 7.44 8.92 -19.36
C GLY A 652 8.90 8.97 -18.91
N GLY A 653 9.85 9.08 -19.84
CA GLY A 653 11.28 9.27 -19.55
C GLY A 653 11.64 10.61 -18.88
N VAL A 654 10.75 11.62 -18.94
CA VAL A 654 10.94 12.96 -18.36
C VAL A 654 10.08 13.17 -17.12
N HIS A 655 8.80 12.80 -17.19
CA HIS A 655 7.78 13.08 -16.19
C HIS A 655 7.32 11.79 -15.49
N VAL A 656 7.29 11.80 -14.15
CA VAL A 656 6.96 10.60 -13.34
C VAL A 656 5.46 10.37 -13.24
N ARG A 657 4.66 11.45 -13.33
CA ARG A 657 3.19 11.53 -13.38
C ARG A 657 2.81 12.80 -14.16
N SER A 658 1.67 13.43 -13.86
CA SER A 658 1.10 14.61 -14.53
C SER A 658 2.10 15.73 -14.88
N TYR A 659 1.92 16.35 -16.05
CA TYR A 659 2.80 17.42 -16.55
C TYR A 659 2.04 18.54 -17.29
N LEU A 660 2.65 19.72 -17.37
CA LEU A 660 2.09 20.91 -18.01
C LEU A 660 3.04 21.41 -19.11
N HIS A 661 2.50 21.59 -20.32
CA HIS A 661 3.16 22.28 -21.42
C HIS A 661 2.41 23.57 -21.76
N THR A 662 3.11 24.65 -22.15
CA THR A 662 2.48 25.91 -22.56
C THR A 662 3.10 26.41 -23.87
N VAL A 663 2.32 26.31 -24.94
CA VAL A 663 2.63 26.91 -26.25
C VAL A 663 2.44 28.43 -26.14
N ARG A 664 3.49 29.19 -26.47
CA ARG A 664 3.42 30.65 -26.56
C ARG A 664 3.38 31.07 -28.02
N LYS A 665 2.39 31.87 -28.38
CA LYS A 665 2.25 32.49 -29.70
C LYS A 665 2.35 34.01 -29.59
N PRO A 666 2.57 34.76 -30.70
CA PRO A 666 2.62 36.23 -30.69
C PRO A 666 1.33 36.94 -30.21
N PHE A 667 0.28 36.19 -29.95
CA PHE A 667 -1.11 36.63 -29.77
C PHE A 667 -1.85 35.92 -28.62
N GLY A 668 -1.17 35.04 -27.88
CA GLY A 668 -1.79 34.26 -26.82
C GLY A 668 -0.94 33.10 -26.29
N ASN A 669 -1.27 32.61 -25.09
CA ASN A 669 -0.65 31.45 -24.46
C ASN A 669 -1.66 30.31 -24.35
N TYR A 670 -1.35 29.14 -24.90
CA TYR A 670 -2.22 27.96 -24.86
C TYR A 670 -1.56 26.89 -23.97
N SER A 671 -2.26 26.45 -22.93
CA SER A 671 -1.71 25.49 -21.97
C SER A 671 -2.37 24.13 -22.10
N PHE A 672 -1.56 23.08 -21.96
CA PHE A 672 -1.90 21.68 -22.16
C PHE A 672 -1.48 20.93 -20.88
N VAL A 673 -2.46 20.61 -20.03
CA VAL A 673 -2.25 19.86 -18.79
C VAL A 673 -2.56 18.40 -19.05
N ASN A 674 -1.56 17.54 -18.85
CA ASN A 674 -1.68 16.10 -19.01
C ASN A 674 -1.80 15.49 -17.60
N LEU A 675 -2.98 14.98 -17.29
CA LEU A 675 -3.41 14.48 -16.00
C LEU A 675 -3.21 12.97 -15.91
N ASP A 676 -2.18 12.57 -15.18
CA ASP A 676 -1.97 11.17 -14.80
C ASP A 676 -2.76 10.87 -13.52
N ALA A 677 -3.97 10.33 -13.71
CA ALA A 677 -4.81 9.79 -12.65
C ALA A 677 -4.64 8.27 -12.45
N SER A 678 -3.54 7.67 -12.93
CA SER A 678 -3.27 6.23 -12.71
C SER A 678 -3.13 5.89 -11.22
N PRO A 679 -3.64 4.74 -10.75
CA PRO A 679 -3.55 4.36 -9.34
C PRO A 679 -2.09 4.16 -8.86
N LYS A 680 -1.87 4.23 -7.54
CA LYS A 680 -0.51 4.16 -6.95
C LYS A 680 0.27 2.88 -7.30
N SER A 681 -0.46 1.78 -7.44
CA SER A 681 0.02 0.42 -7.69
C SER A 681 -1.03 -0.28 -8.54
N GLY A 682 -0.65 -0.83 -9.70
CA GLY A 682 -1.61 -1.41 -10.64
C GLY A 682 -1.76 -2.92 -10.46
N VAL A 683 -2.92 -3.32 -9.93
CA VAL A 683 -3.32 -4.74 -9.84
C VAL A 683 -3.70 -5.29 -11.21
N ALA A 684 -3.78 -6.62 -11.34
CA ALA A 684 -4.28 -7.24 -12.57
C ALA A 684 -5.78 -6.92 -12.83
N PHE A 685 -6.17 -6.90 -14.11
CA PHE A 685 -7.55 -7.09 -14.56
C PHE A 685 -8.16 -8.31 -13.84
N PRO A 686 -9.44 -8.29 -13.43
CA PRO A 686 -10.47 -7.32 -13.77
C PRO A 686 -10.58 -6.09 -12.87
N LEU A 687 -9.72 -5.96 -11.85
CA LEU A 687 -9.60 -4.72 -11.07
C LEU A 687 -8.66 -3.74 -11.81
N ASN A 688 -8.32 -2.62 -11.15
CA ASN A 688 -7.56 -1.50 -11.71
C ASN A 688 -8.38 -0.63 -12.69
N PHE A 689 -9.70 -0.53 -12.52
CA PHE A 689 -10.56 0.19 -13.45
C PHE A 689 -10.68 1.69 -13.13
N PHE A 690 -10.67 2.08 -11.86
CA PHE A 690 -10.82 3.48 -11.44
C PHE A 690 -9.47 4.17 -11.26
N GLY A 691 -9.41 5.46 -11.61
CA GLY A 691 -8.24 6.31 -11.40
C GLY A 691 -8.17 6.86 -9.96
N GLU A 692 -6.98 7.22 -9.48
CA GLU A 692 -6.77 7.83 -8.17
C GLU A 692 -5.80 9.02 -8.25
N LEU A 693 -6.15 10.14 -7.60
CA LEU A 693 -5.25 11.29 -7.42
C LEU A 693 -4.75 11.37 -5.98
N THR A 694 -3.44 11.12 -5.78
CA THR A 694 -2.81 11.23 -4.46
C THR A 694 -2.74 12.68 -4.00
N LEU A 695 -2.49 12.94 -2.71
CA LEU A 695 -2.34 14.32 -2.21
C LEU A 695 -1.24 15.11 -2.95
N ALA A 696 -0.14 14.45 -3.32
CA ALA A 696 0.92 15.07 -4.11
C ALA A 696 0.48 15.39 -5.55
N ASP A 697 -0.37 14.57 -6.17
CA ASP A 697 -0.97 14.88 -7.46
C ASP A 697 -1.95 16.05 -7.34
N GLN A 698 -2.80 16.06 -6.31
CA GLN A 698 -3.76 17.13 -6.05
C GLN A 698 -3.05 18.48 -5.87
N GLU A 699 -1.97 18.54 -5.07
CA GLU A 699 -1.11 19.72 -4.95
C GLU A 699 -0.50 20.15 -6.30
N LEU A 700 0.03 19.19 -7.07
CA LEU A 700 0.66 19.47 -8.37
C LEU A 700 -0.32 20.02 -9.41
N ILE A 701 -1.53 19.45 -9.51
CA ILE A 701 -2.53 19.90 -10.48
C ILE A 701 -3.20 21.21 -10.06
N VAL A 702 -3.32 21.49 -8.76
CA VAL A 702 -3.70 22.82 -8.25
C VAL A 702 -2.61 23.84 -8.59
N GLN A 703 -1.33 23.50 -8.54
CA GLN A 703 -0.26 24.37 -9.04
C GLN A 703 -0.34 24.57 -10.57
N PHE A 704 -0.67 23.55 -11.35
CA PHE A 704 -0.87 23.70 -12.80
C PHE A 704 -2.06 24.61 -13.12
N ALA A 705 -3.24 24.36 -12.54
CA ALA A 705 -4.43 25.21 -12.70
C ALA A 705 -4.16 26.68 -12.33
N ASN A 706 -3.33 26.94 -11.30
CA ASN A 706 -2.92 28.30 -10.96
C ASN A 706 -1.92 28.91 -11.97
N LYS A 707 -1.01 28.11 -12.55
CA LYS A 707 -0.08 28.55 -13.60
C LYS A 707 -0.81 28.90 -14.91
N THR A 708 -1.87 28.17 -15.27
CA THR A 708 -2.61 28.41 -16.52
C THR A 708 -3.65 29.53 -16.46
N LYS A 709 -3.84 30.21 -15.31
CA LYS A 709 -4.70 31.41 -15.18
C LYS A 709 -4.32 32.60 -16.07
N ARG A 710 -3.19 32.54 -16.78
CA ARG A 710 -2.74 33.52 -17.79
C ARG A 710 -2.71 32.95 -19.22
N SER A 711 -3.39 31.83 -19.44
CA SER A 711 -3.61 31.24 -20.77
C SER A 711 -4.95 31.68 -21.34
N ASN A 712 -4.93 31.85 -22.67
CA ASN A 712 -6.09 32.12 -23.52
C ASN A 712 -7.10 30.97 -23.48
N GLN A 713 -6.59 29.74 -23.60
CA GLN A 713 -7.32 28.52 -23.30
C GLN A 713 -6.40 27.54 -22.56
N THR A 714 -6.95 26.79 -21.62
CA THR A 714 -6.30 25.59 -21.05
C THR A 714 -7.04 24.36 -21.54
N PHE A 715 -6.31 23.41 -22.10
CA PHE A 715 -6.80 22.09 -22.46
C PHE A 715 -6.26 21.09 -21.44
N TRP A 716 -7.14 20.26 -20.89
CA TRP A 716 -6.73 19.16 -20.02
C TRP A 716 -6.95 17.84 -20.75
N PHE A 717 -5.99 16.94 -20.63
CA PHE A 717 -6.02 15.59 -21.18
C PHE A 717 -5.79 14.59 -20.05
N GLY A 718 -6.48 13.46 -20.06
CA GLY A 718 -6.25 12.37 -19.11
C GLY A 718 -6.89 11.08 -19.62
N HIS A 719 -6.51 9.92 -19.10
CA HIS A 719 -7.11 8.65 -19.55
C HIS A 719 -8.58 8.55 -19.13
N TYR A 720 -8.79 8.58 -17.81
CA TYR A 720 -10.07 8.35 -17.15
C TYR A 720 -11.00 9.58 -17.26
N PRO A 721 -12.29 9.43 -17.63
CA PRO A 721 -13.33 10.43 -17.41
C PRO A 721 -13.45 10.82 -15.93
N THR A 722 -13.87 12.04 -15.64
CA THR A 722 -13.94 12.57 -14.27
C THR A 722 -14.91 11.78 -13.38
N SER A 723 -15.90 11.11 -13.99
CA SER A 723 -16.82 10.18 -13.31
C SER A 723 -16.16 8.91 -12.76
N THR A 724 -14.93 8.63 -13.16
CA THR A 724 -14.13 7.43 -12.80
C THR A 724 -12.83 7.73 -12.05
N ILE A 725 -12.62 8.98 -11.61
CA ILE A 725 -11.43 9.40 -10.84
C ILE A 725 -11.78 9.61 -9.36
N VAL A 726 -10.99 9.01 -8.46
CA VAL A 726 -11.07 9.21 -7.01
C VAL A 726 -10.12 10.34 -6.58
N SER A 727 -10.69 11.46 -6.11
CA SER A 727 -9.97 12.68 -5.71
C SER A 727 -10.29 13.11 -4.26
N THR A 728 -10.04 12.21 -3.29
CA THR A 728 -10.32 12.49 -1.87
C THR A 728 -9.54 13.72 -1.36
N GLY A 729 -10.25 14.81 -1.08
CA GLY A 729 -9.68 16.08 -0.62
C GLY A 729 -9.77 17.23 -1.62
N LEU A 730 -10.02 16.96 -2.91
CA LEU A 730 -10.08 17.94 -3.98
C LEU A 730 -11.31 17.74 -4.86
N ASP A 731 -12.11 18.78 -5.05
CA ASP A 731 -13.11 18.80 -6.11
C ASP A 731 -12.41 19.01 -7.47
N LEU A 732 -12.16 17.91 -8.17
CA LEU A 732 -11.52 17.92 -9.49
C LEU A 732 -12.37 18.67 -10.53
N ARG A 733 -13.70 18.56 -10.48
CA ARG A 733 -14.58 19.21 -11.46
C ARG A 733 -14.63 20.72 -11.24
N ALA A 734 -14.64 21.18 -10.00
CA ALA A 734 -14.48 22.60 -9.69
C ALA A 734 -13.11 23.16 -10.07
N LEU A 735 -12.03 22.35 -10.02
CA LEU A 735 -10.70 22.76 -10.48
C LEU A 735 -10.61 22.86 -12.01
N LEU A 736 -11.23 21.90 -12.73
CA LEU A 736 -11.38 21.95 -14.18
C LEU A 736 -12.27 23.12 -14.60
N GLY A 737 -13.41 23.34 -13.95
CA GLY A 737 -14.28 24.50 -14.17
C GLY A 737 -13.57 25.85 -14.00
N GLN A 738 -12.61 25.95 -13.08
CA GLN A 738 -11.78 27.15 -12.90
C GLN A 738 -10.74 27.41 -14.00
N SER A 739 -10.36 26.41 -14.80
CA SER A 739 -9.16 26.50 -15.67
C SER A 739 -9.32 25.94 -17.08
N ALA A 740 -9.99 24.79 -17.25
CA ALA A 740 -10.17 24.09 -18.51
C ALA A 740 -11.20 24.77 -19.42
N PHE A 741 -10.92 24.80 -20.73
CA PHE A 741 -11.95 24.89 -21.77
C PHE A 741 -12.69 23.55 -21.88
N ALA A 742 -11.91 22.49 -22.03
CA ALA A 742 -12.37 21.11 -22.08
C ALA A 742 -11.41 20.17 -21.34
N TYR A 743 -11.99 19.08 -20.83
CA TYR A 743 -11.29 17.87 -20.43
C TYR A 743 -11.48 16.82 -21.52
N PHE A 744 -10.37 16.35 -22.09
CA PHE A 744 -10.33 15.34 -23.14
C PHE A 744 -9.90 14.00 -22.54
N CYS A 745 -10.65 12.93 -22.80
CA CYS A 745 -10.40 11.62 -22.20
C CYS A 745 -10.75 10.43 -23.11
N GLY A 746 -10.54 9.21 -22.60
CA GLY A 746 -10.85 7.93 -23.25
C GLY A 746 -11.41 6.93 -22.23
N HIS A 747 -10.83 5.73 -22.15
CA HIS A 747 -11.10 4.69 -21.14
C HIS A 747 -12.49 3.98 -21.17
N LEU A 748 -13.62 4.67 -21.41
CA LEU A 748 -14.93 4.00 -21.59
C LEU A 748 -15.24 3.70 -23.06
N HIS A 749 -14.38 4.14 -23.97
CA HIS A 749 -14.30 3.77 -25.39
C HIS A 749 -15.50 4.32 -26.17
N THR A 750 -16.35 3.44 -26.68
CA THR A 750 -17.67 3.77 -27.24
C THR A 750 -18.80 3.21 -26.36
N PHE A 751 -18.51 2.92 -25.09
CA PHE A 751 -19.34 2.20 -24.12
C PHE A 751 -19.95 0.92 -24.72
N MET A 752 -19.08 -0.04 -25.06
CA MET A 752 -19.44 -1.28 -25.77
C MET A 752 -20.13 -1.03 -27.13
N HIS A 753 -19.68 -0.02 -27.89
CA HIS A 753 -20.26 0.46 -29.15
C HIS A 753 -21.72 0.99 -29.05
N LEU A 754 -22.25 1.20 -27.83
CA LEU A 754 -23.60 1.74 -27.61
C LEU A 754 -23.65 3.27 -27.68
N LEU A 755 -22.55 3.94 -27.38
CA LEU A 755 -22.43 5.40 -27.27
C LEU A 755 -21.25 5.91 -28.12
N PRO A 756 -21.37 5.99 -29.46
CA PRO A 756 -20.27 6.35 -30.36
C PRO A 756 -19.80 7.83 -30.30
N ARG A 757 -20.37 8.64 -29.39
CA ARG A 757 -20.00 10.03 -29.12
C ARG A 757 -20.31 10.39 -27.66
N MET A 758 -19.35 10.22 -26.76
CA MET A 758 -19.51 10.50 -25.33
C MET A 758 -19.03 11.91 -24.99
N TYR A 759 -19.93 12.87 -25.16
CA TYR A 759 -19.70 14.28 -24.82
C TYR A 759 -20.72 14.73 -23.76
N THR A 760 -20.33 15.69 -22.93
CA THR A 760 -21.23 16.46 -22.07
C THR A 760 -20.67 17.85 -21.75
N LEU A 761 -21.52 18.73 -21.24
CA LEU A 761 -21.12 19.95 -20.53
C LEU A 761 -21.24 19.68 -19.03
N GLN A 762 -20.14 19.81 -18.30
CA GLN A 762 -20.14 19.67 -16.83
C GLN A 762 -20.76 20.91 -16.17
N LEU A 763 -21.31 20.74 -14.96
CA LEU A 763 -22.04 21.79 -14.24
C LEU A 763 -21.16 23.01 -13.89
N GLU A 764 -19.85 22.78 -13.78
CA GLU A 764 -18.82 23.79 -13.55
C GLU A 764 -18.39 24.49 -14.86
N GLY A 765 -19.08 24.21 -15.96
CA GLY A 765 -19.07 24.99 -17.19
C GLY A 765 -17.94 24.67 -18.17
N TYR A 766 -17.35 23.48 -18.14
CA TYR A 766 -16.36 23.02 -19.14
C TYR A 766 -16.89 21.79 -19.89
N LEU A 767 -16.44 21.60 -21.12
CA LEU A 767 -16.80 20.41 -21.91
C LEU A 767 -16.00 19.20 -21.43
N GLU A 768 -16.66 18.06 -21.21
CA GLU A 768 -15.99 16.78 -21.05
C GLU A 768 -16.24 15.94 -22.30
N LEU A 769 -15.14 15.60 -22.98
CA LEU A 769 -15.12 15.10 -24.35
C LEU A 769 -14.33 13.81 -24.40
N GLU A 770 -14.99 12.70 -24.08
CA GLU A 770 -14.41 11.39 -24.31
C GLU A 770 -14.29 11.14 -25.82
N LEU A 771 -13.19 10.54 -26.24
CA LEU A 771 -12.92 10.13 -27.61
C LEU A 771 -13.19 8.63 -27.74
N GLY A 772 -13.83 8.23 -28.84
CA GLY A 772 -13.94 6.82 -29.20
C GLY A 772 -12.56 6.16 -29.24
N ASP A 773 -12.52 4.87 -28.98
CA ASP A 773 -11.28 4.12 -28.86
C ASP A 773 -10.52 3.97 -30.18
N TRP A 774 -9.19 3.85 -30.09
CA TRP A 774 -8.40 3.33 -31.19
C TRP A 774 -8.49 1.80 -31.29
N ARG A 775 -8.41 1.14 -30.13
CA ARG A 775 -8.44 -0.31 -29.89
C ARG A 775 -9.29 -1.11 -30.86
N ASP A 776 -10.57 -0.79 -30.95
CA ASP A 776 -11.51 -1.48 -31.83
C ASP A 776 -11.88 -0.51 -32.95
N ASP A 777 -12.44 0.68 -32.69
CA ASP A 777 -13.02 1.50 -33.75
C ASP A 777 -12.11 2.53 -34.44
N ARG A 778 -10.83 2.64 -34.06
CA ARG A 778 -9.79 3.48 -34.73
C ARG A 778 -10.16 4.97 -34.82
N TYR A 779 -10.74 5.54 -33.77
CA TYR A 779 -11.06 6.96 -33.74
C TYR A 779 -9.85 7.84 -33.41
N TYR A 780 -9.80 9.01 -34.05
CA TYR A 780 -8.92 10.12 -33.66
C TYR A 780 -9.66 11.45 -33.75
N ARG A 781 -9.19 12.47 -33.02
CA ARG A 781 -9.80 13.80 -32.95
C ARG A 781 -8.83 14.88 -33.45
N ILE A 782 -9.34 15.80 -34.24
CA ILE A 782 -8.64 17.05 -34.58
C ILE A 782 -9.30 18.19 -33.82
N VAL A 783 -8.51 19.02 -33.15
CA VAL A 783 -8.94 20.22 -32.42
C VAL A 783 -8.24 21.44 -33.01
N ALA A 784 -8.99 22.49 -33.31
CA ALA A 784 -8.46 23.74 -33.85
C ALA A 784 -9.00 24.96 -33.08
N VAL A 785 -8.09 25.88 -32.75
CA VAL A 785 -8.38 27.13 -32.06
C VAL A 785 -8.35 28.27 -33.07
N ASP A 786 -9.49 28.93 -33.24
CA ASP A 786 -9.75 29.96 -34.25
C ASP A 786 -10.26 31.26 -33.61
N HIS A 787 -9.34 32.13 -33.20
CA HIS A 787 -9.61 33.35 -32.43
C HIS A 787 -10.13 33.05 -31.01
N ASP A 788 -9.47 32.10 -30.33
CA ASP A 788 -9.82 31.42 -29.08
C ASP A 788 -11.15 30.64 -29.09
N LEU A 789 -11.87 30.63 -30.21
CA LEU A 789 -12.98 29.70 -30.43
C LEU A 789 -12.42 28.30 -30.69
N VAL A 790 -12.89 27.29 -29.96
CA VAL A 790 -12.33 25.93 -30.05
C VAL A 790 -13.31 25.00 -30.76
N SER A 791 -12.98 24.59 -31.98
CA SER A 791 -13.75 23.62 -32.77
C SER A 791 -13.00 22.29 -32.86
N PHE A 792 -13.72 21.17 -32.92
CA PHE A 792 -13.11 19.85 -33.08
C PHE A 792 -13.96 18.93 -33.96
N VAL A 793 -13.34 17.86 -34.48
CA VAL A 793 -14.03 16.79 -35.21
C VAL A 793 -13.38 15.43 -34.90
N ASP A 794 -14.24 14.43 -34.76
CA ASP A 794 -13.85 13.03 -34.51
C ASP A 794 -13.97 12.25 -35.82
N ILE A 795 -12.90 11.56 -36.19
CA ILE A 795 -12.74 10.84 -37.45
C ILE A 795 -12.46 9.37 -37.15
N GLN A 796 -13.20 8.48 -37.81
CA GLN A 796 -12.94 7.04 -37.78
C GLN A 796 -11.96 6.69 -38.90
N MET A 797 -10.85 6.01 -38.59
CA MET A 797 -9.92 5.50 -39.60
C MET A 797 -10.32 4.06 -40.00
N PRO A 798 -10.47 3.73 -41.29
CA PRO A 798 -10.82 2.38 -41.71
C PRO A 798 -9.68 1.36 -41.44
N ARG A 799 -10.02 0.23 -40.82
CA ARG A 799 -9.11 -0.91 -40.51
C ARG A 799 -8.59 -1.68 -41.74
N ARG A 800 -8.73 -1.14 -42.95
CA ARG A 800 -8.35 -1.78 -44.23
C ARG A 800 -7.90 -0.73 -45.25
N ASN A 801 -6.86 -1.06 -46.01
CA ASN A 801 -6.29 -0.16 -47.03
C ASN A 801 -7.19 0.11 -48.25
N ALA A 802 -8.32 -0.60 -48.38
CA ALA A 802 -9.27 -0.41 -49.48
C ALA A 802 -10.19 0.81 -49.30
N ASP A 803 -10.43 1.23 -48.06
CA ASP A 803 -11.32 2.34 -47.73
C ASP A 803 -10.52 3.59 -47.33
N SER A 804 -11.04 4.77 -47.71
CA SER A 804 -10.40 6.06 -47.47
C SER A 804 -11.24 6.91 -46.52
N HIS A 805 -10.63 7.43 -45.44
CA HIS A 805 -11.28 8.42 -44.57
C HIS A 805 -11.20 9.85 -45.14
N TRP A 806 -10.25 10.10 -46.04
CA TRP A 806 -10.08 11.38 -46.75
C TRP A 806 -11.20 11.65 -47.78
N PRO A 807 -11.58 12.92 -48.02
CA PRO A 807 -11.06 14.12 -47.35
C PRO A 807 -11.60 14.31 -45.92
N VAL A 808 -10.82 14.94 -45.05
CA VAL A 808 -11.18 15.29 -43.67
C VAL A 808 -11.50 16.78 -43.58
N VAL A 809 -12.51 17.17 -42.78
CA VAL A 809 -13.08 18.52 -42.78
C VAL A 809 -13.45 18.96 -41.36
N LEU A 810 -12.94 20.11 -40.93
CA LEU A 810 -13.25 20.77 -39.67
C LEU A 810 -13.69 22.22 -39.91
N ILE A 811 -14.94 22.53 -39.61
CA ILE A 811 -15.48 23.89 -39.75
C ILE A 811 -15.14 24.70 -38.50
N THR A 812 -14.21 25.65 -38.65
CA THR A 812 -13.74 26.51 -37.55
C THR A 812 -14.63 27.72 -37.29
N ASN A 813 -15.18 28.36 -38.35
CA ASN A 813 -16.13 29.46 -38.21
C ASN A 813 -17.23 29.40 -39.29
N PRO A 814 -18.51 29.63 -38.95
CA PRO A 814 -19.06 29.68 -37.60
C PRO A 814 -18.95 28.31 -36.89
N LYS A 815 -18.60 28.35 -35.60
CA LYS A 815 -18.41 27.16 -34.76
C LYS A 815 -19.74 26.44 -34.49
N ASN A 816 -19.67 25.13 -34.26
CA ASN A 816 -20.82 24.30 -33.90
C ASN A 816 -21.49 24.79 -32.60
N ALA A 817 -22.79 25.09 -32.68
CA ALA A 817 -23.58 25.68 -31.60
C ALA A 817 -23.54 24.87 -30.30
N ASN A 818 -23.60 23.54 -30.38
CA ASN A 818 -23.70 22.66 -29.21
C ASN A 818 -22.42 22.63 -28.36
N PHE A 819 -21.31 23.21 -28.83
CA PHE A 819 -20.02 23.28 -28.13
C PHE A 819 -19.59 24.71 -27.78
N LEU A 820 -20.46 25.72 -27.98
CA LEU A 820 -20.17 27.11 -27.62
C LEU A 820 -20.13 27.29 -26.09
N LEU A 821 -19.09 27.93 -25.55
CA LEU A 821 -18.97 28.27 -24.13
C LEU A 821 -18.78 29.79 -23.93
N PRO A 822 -19.85 30.61 -23.92
CA PRO A 822 -19.76 32.08 -23.90
C PRO A 822 -18.97 32.70 -22.72
N HIS A 823 -18.79 31.94 -21.63
CA HIS A 823 -18.03 32.31 -20.43
C HIS A 823 -16.57 31.82 -20.44
N LYS A 824 -16.14 31.09 -21.48
CA LYS A 824 -14.78 30.55 -21.65
C LYS A 824 -14.17 30.80 -23.04
N GLU A 825 -14.96 31.19 -24.05
CA GLU A 825 -14.45 31.58 -25.36
C GLU A 825 -15.19 32.83 -25.90
N PRO A 826 -14.55 33.67 -26.72
CA PRO A 826 -15.10 34.95 -27.17
C PRO A 826 -16.12 34.79 -28.30
N VAL A 827 -17.27 34.16 -28.02
CA VAL A 827 -18.28 33.75 -29.03
C VAL A 827 -18.78 34.87 -29.95
N TYR A 828 -18.78 36.13 -29.50
CA TYR A 828 -19.15 37.29 -30.33
C TYR A 828 -18.26 37.44 -31.58
N ARG A 829 -17.05 36.86 -31.60
CA ARG A 829 -16.14 36.89 -32.75
C ARG A 829 -16.69 36.15 -33.98
N ILE A 830 -17.71 35.30 -33.79
CA ILE A 830 -18.46 34.67 -34.87
C ILE A 830 -19.31 35.73 -35.59
N ALA A 831 -20.06 36.54 -34.83
CA ALA A 831 -20.90 37.61 -35.36
C ALA A 831 -20.11 38.75 -36.01
N SER A 832 -18.87 39.02 -35.56
CA SER A 832 -17.96 39.98 -36.21
C SER A 832 -17.07 39.36 -37.30
N SER A 833 -17.27 38.10 -37.69
CA SER A 833 -16.41 37.43 -38.68
C SER A 833 -16.83 37.74 -40.11
N THR A 834 -15.88 38.19 -40.94
CA THR A 834 -16.08 38.44 -42.39
C THR A 834 -16.03 37.17 -43.26
N HIS A 835 -15.68 36.02 -42.69
CA HIS A 835 -15.47 34.77 -43.44
C HIS A 835 -16.01 33.53 -42.70
N ILE A 836 -16.63 32.64 -43.46
CA ILE A 836 -16.71 31.21 -43.12
C ILE A 836 -15.29 30.63 -43.27
N ARG A 837 -14.82 29.85 -42.29
CA ARG A 837 -13.46 29.30 -42.23
C ARG A 837 -13.50 27.80 -41.99
N ILE A 838 -12.87 27.06 -42.89
CA ILE A 838 -12.90 25.59 -42.97
C ILE A 838 -11.46 25.11 -43.05
N LEU A 839 -11.07 24.20 -42.18
CA LEU A 839 -9.85 23.40 -42.36
C LEU A 839 -10.24 22.13 -43.12
N ALA A 840 -9.54 21.82 -44.20
CA ALA A 840 -9.77 20.62 -44.98
C ALA A 840 -8.45 20.00 -45.44
N TRP A 841 -8.34 18.68 -45.27
CA TRP A 841 -7.14 17.89 -45.52
C TRP A 841 -7.47 16.67 -46.39
N SER A 842 -6.52 16.24 -47.22
CA SER A 842 -6.58 15.01 -48.00
C SER A 842 -5.16 14.62 -48.45
N ASP A 843 -4.91 13.33 -48.63
CA ASP A 843 -3.68 12.80 -49.25
C ASP A 843 -3.59 13.09 -50.77
N HIS A 844 -4.64 13.67 -51.37
CA HIS A 844 -4.64 14.20 -52.73
C HIS A 844 -5.20 15.64 -52.77
N PRO A 845 -4.77 16.48 -53.74
CA PRO A 845 -5.18 17.89 -53.80
C PRO A 845 -6.71 18.10 -53.76
N ILE A 846 -7.17 19.03 -52.94
CA ILE A 846 -8.59 19.40 -52.83
C ILE A 846 -8.98 20.28 -54.03
N VAL A 847 -10.02 19.86 -54.75
CA VAL A 847 -10.51 20.54 -55.97
C VAL A 847 -11.79 21.35 -55.74
N GLN A 848 -12.56 21.06 -54.68
CA GLN A 848 -13.77 21.79 -54.34
C GLN A 848 -14.02 21.82 -52.82
N VAL A 849 -14.45 22.97 -52.30
CA VAL A 849 -14.99 23.16 -50.94
C VAL A 849 -16.29 23.95 -51.03
N ALA A 850 -17.39 23.29 -51.38
CA ALA A 850 -18.70 23.90 -51.58
C ALA A 850 -19.44 24.13 -50.25
N VAL A 851 -20.00 25.32 -50.05
CA VAL A 851 -20.61 25.75 -48.79
C VAL A 851 -22.10 26.07 -48.98
N PHE A 852 -22.92 25.60 -48.04
CA PHE A 852 -24.37 25.77 -48.01
C PHE A 852 -24.82 26.15 -46.59
N ILE A 853 -25.78 27.08 -46.45
CA ILE A 853 -26.50 27.32 -45.19
C ILE A 853 -27.98 27.04 -45.45
N ASP A 854 -28.64 26.28 -44.57
CA ASP A 854 -30.05 25.90 -44.67
C ASP A 854 -30.43 25.31 -46.05
N ASN A 855 -29.49 24.54 -46.62
CA ASN A 855 -29.48 23.97 -47.98
C ASN A 855 -29.37 24.97 -49.15
N GLN A 856 -29.36 26.28 -48.91
CA GLN A 856 -29.02 27.29 -49.91
C GLN A 856 -27.51 27.29 -50.17
N TYR A 857 -27.10 27.17 -51.44
CA TYR A 857 -25.69 27.25 -51.84
C TYR A 857 -25.17 28.71 -51.78
N LEU A 858 -23.98 28.89 -51.20
CA LEU A 858 -23.35 30.20 -51.02
C LEU A 858 -22.11 30.40 -51.91
N GLY A 859 -21.39 29.33 -52.24
CA GLY A 859 -20.17 29.39 -53.05
C GLY A 859 -19.16 28.30 -52.73
N ASN A 860 -18.02 28.34 -53.42
CA ASN A 860 -16.86 27.52 -53.08
C ASN A 860 -15.87 28.36 -52.25
N ALA A 861 -15.42 27.83 -51.10
CA ALA A 861 -14.33 28.41 -50.33
C ALA A 861 -12.98 28.21 -51.06
N THR A 862 -12.03 29.11 -50.81
CA THR A 862 -10.70 29.12 -51.46
C THR A 862 -9.56 29.22 -50.45
N THR A 863 -8.38 28.73 -50.80
CA THR A 863 -7.18 28.79 -49.95
C THR A 863 -6.67 30.23 -49.81
N ILE A 864 -6.36 30.63 -48.57
CA ILE A 864 -5.81 31.97 -48.31
C ILE A 864 -4.33 32.00 -48.72
N ARG A 865 -4.00 32.70 -49.81
CA ARG A 865 -2.65 32.79 -50.44
C ARG A 865 -1.58 33.53 -49.60
N ALA A 866 -1.74 33.65 -48.29
CA ALA A 866 -0.91 34.53 -47.44
C ALA A 866 0.47 33.93 -47.06
N PHE A 867 0.71 32.65 -47.33
CA PHE A 867 1.97 31.96 -47.04
C PHE A 867 2.39 31.09 -48.22
N HIS A 868 3.70 31.01 -48.47
CA HIS A 868 4.33 30.15 -49.50
C HIS A 868 4.41 28.68 -49.07
N ASP A 869 3.34 28.16 -48.47
CA ASP A 869 3.30 26.84 -47.87
C ASP A 869 2.32 25.95 -48.63
N GLU A 870 2.83 24.92 -49.30
CA GLU A 870 2.06 24.03 -50.18
C GLU A 870 1.04 23.18 -49.40
N HIS A 871 1.15 23.12 -48.07
CA HIS A 871 0.33 22.27 -47.19
C HIS A 871 -0.76 23.03 -46.43
N ASN A 872 -1.03 24.31 -46.74
CA ASN A 872 -2.01 25.13 -46.00
C ASN A 872 -3.46 24.57 -46.10
N PRO A 873 -4.06 24.05 -45.02
CA PRO A 873 -5.38 23.42 -45.05
C PRO A 873 -6.54 24.42 -44.91
N LEU A 874 -6.28 25.73 -44.79
CA LEU A 874 -7.30 26.74 -44.50
C LEU A 874 -7.98 27.29 -45.76
N PHE A 875 -9.23 26.88 -45.94
CA PHE A 875 -10.16 27.43 -46.92
C PHE A 875 -11.08 28.47 -46.27
N ALA A 876 -11.35 29.56 -46.98
CA ALA A 876 -12.27 30.60 -46.54
C ALA A 876 -13.26 31.02 -47.64
N LEU A 877 -14.46 31.38 -47.22
CA LEU A 877 -15.50 31.98 -48.07
C LEU A 877 -15.98 33.26 -47.39
N SER A 878 -15.95 34.38 -48.13
CA SER A 878 -16.52 35.65 -47.67
C SER A 878 -18.04 35.53 -47.48
N TRP A 879 -18.54 36.01 -46.35
CA TRP A 879 -19.99 36.01 -46.04
C TRP A 879 -20.40 37.30 -45.33
N ASN A 880 -21.71 37.56 -45.21
CA ASN A 880 -22.21 38.56 -44.27
C ASN A 880 -22.84 37.88 -43.05
N ALA A 881 -22.10 37.86 -41.95
CA ALA A 881 -22.55 37.35 -40.65
C ALA A 881 -23.88 37.95 -40.17
N SER A 882 -24.18 39.21 -40.51
CA SER A 882 -25.39 39.90 -40.02
C SER A 882 -26.70 39.37 -40.62
N GLN A 883 -26.64 38.56 -41.68
CA GLN A 883 -27.82 37.96 -42.31
C GLN A 883 -28.43 36.82 -41.49
N TRP A 884 -27.66 36.24 -40.56
CA TRP A 884 -27.98 35.04 -39.79
C TRP A 884 -28.07 35.33 -38.29
N ALA A 885 -28.32 36.60 -37.93
CA ALA A 885 -28.34 37.13 -36.57
C ALA A 885 -29.76 37.27 -35.99
N ASP A 886 -30.63 36.30 -36.27
CA ASP A 886 -32.05 36.26 -35.91
C ASP A 886 -32.34 35.49 -34.60
N GLN A 887 -31.28 35.09 -33.88
CA GLN A 887 -31.29 34.20 -32.70
C GLN A 887 -31.70 32.75 -32.96
N LEU A 888 -31.90 32.33 -34.22
CA LEU A 888 -32.22 30.95 -34.59
C LEU A 888 -30.96 30.11 -34.84
N GLN A 889 -31.14 28.79 -34.86
CA GLN A 889 -30.07 27.82 -35.09
C GLN A 889 -30.09 27.37 -36.56
N HIS A 890 -29.08 27.78 -37.32
CA HIS A 890 -28.95 27.47 -38.76
C HIS A 890 -28.07 26.24 -39.01
N GLN A 891 -28.29 25.53 -40.11
CA GLN A 891 -27.49 24.39 -40.52
C GLN A 891 -26.45 24.77 -41.58
N LEU A 892 -25.17 24.75 -41.22
CA LEU A 892 -24.05 24.89 -42.14
C LEU A 892 -23.61 23.52 -42.65
N LYS A 893 -23.54 23.37 -43.97
CA LYS A 893 -23.15 22.14 -44.68
C LYS A 893 -22.02 22.46 -45.64
N VAL A 894 -20.93 21.68 -45.55
CA VAL A 894 -19.74 21.81 -46.38
C VAL A 894 -19.49 20.50 -47.10
N LEU A 895 -19.35 20.55 -48.42
CA LEU A 895 -18.95 19.43 -49.28
C LEU A 895 -17.51 19.68 -49.76
N VAL A 896 -16.59 18.80 -49.38
CA VAL A 896 -15.21 18.78 -49.87
C VAL A 896 -15.05 17.65 -50.88
N VAL A 897 -14.38 17.94 -51.99
CA VAL A 897 -14.02 16.99 -53.06
C VAL A 897 -12.55 17.13 -53.39
N ASP A 898 -11.85 16.01 -53.55
CA ASP A 898 -10.44 15.97 -53.96
C ASP A 898 -10.22 15.48 -55.40
N ALA A 899 -8.97 15.47 -55.84
CA ALA A 899 -8.56 15.11 -57.20
C ALA A 899 -8.86 13.65 -57.58
N LEU A 900 -9.14 12.76 -56.62
CA LEU A 900 -9.64 11.40 -56.88
C LEU A 900 -11.18 11.34 -56.95
N GLY A 901 -11.86 12.48 -56.76
CA GLY A 901 -13.32 12.58 -56.72
C GLY A 901 -13.94 12.07 -55.43
N ARG A 902 -13.15 11.71 -54.40
CA ARG A 902 -13.67 11.33 -53.08
C ARG A 902 -14.36 12.53 -52.44
N ARG A 903 -15.45 12.27 -51.70
CA ARG A 903 -16.34 13.32 -51.20
C ARG A 903 -16.56 13.18 -49.70
N ARG A 904 -16.37 14.27 -48.96
CA ARG A 904 -16.76 14.38 -47.55
C ARG A 904 -17.81 15.48 -47.41
N ILE A 905 -18.90 15.17 -46.72
CA ILE A 905 -19.89 16.15 -46.29
C ILE A 905 -19.76 16.32 -44.78
N GLN A 906 -19.46 17.53 -44.34
CA GLN A 906 -19.49 17.92 -42.93
C GLN A 906 -20.71 18.84 -42.70
N ILE A 907 -21.49 18.55 -41.66
CA ILE A 907 -22.67 19.34 -41.28
C ILE A 907 -22.52 19.71 -39.81
N GLN A 908 -22.81 20.97 -39.47
CA GLN A 908 -23.02 21.40 -38.09
C GLN A 908 -24.08 22.50 -38.01
N SER A 909 -24.83 22.50 -36.92
CA SER A 909 -25.65 23.65 -36.54
C SER A 909 -24.73 24.77 -36.02
N PHE A 910 -25.07 26.03 -36.31
CA PHE A 910 -24.39 27.19 -35.74
C PHE A 910 -25.42 28.22 -35.25
N LEU A 911 -24.95 29.18 -34.45
CA LEU A 911 -25.76 30.18 -33.77
C LEU A 911 -24.95 31.48 -33.69
N MET A 912 -25.57 32.62 -34.01
CA MET A 912 -24.85 33.90 -34.13
C MET A 912 -24.97 34.80 -32.90
N ASN A 913 -26.17 34.88 -32.30
CA ASN A 913 -26.49 35.79 -31.20
C ASN A 913 -27.57 35.26 -30.23
N GLY A 914 -27.91 33.98 -30.29
CA GLY A 914 -28.75 33.29 -29.30
C GLY A 914 -27.94 32.58 -28.21
N ALA A 915 -28.63 31.95 -27.26
CA ALA A 915 -28.01 31.09 -26.24
C ALA A 915 -27.88 29.63 -26.76
N PRO A 916 -26.74 28.93 -26.53
CA PRO A 916 -26.62 27.51 -26.89
C PRO A 916 -27.60 26.62 -26.11
N SER A 917 -28.14 25.58 -26.74
CA SER A 917 -29.01 24.61 -26.06
C SER A 917 -28.27 23.48 -25.35
N TRP A 918 -27.00 23.25 -25.69
CA TRP A 918 -26.13 22.17 -25.13
C TRP A 918 -26.79 20.79 -25.12
N GLU A 919 -27.51 20.45 -26.19
CA GLU A 919 -28.19 19.16 -26.35
C GLU A 919 -27.18 18.01 -26.51
N PHE A 920 -26.81 17.42 -25.39
CA PHE A 920 -26.04 16.18 -25.26
C PHE A 920 -26.95 15.00 -24.91
N GLY A 921 -26.49 13.78 -25.17
CA GLY A 921 -27.25 12.58 -24.84
C GLY A 921 -27.49 12.47 -23.33
N ALA A 922 -28.72 12.14 -22.92
CA ALA A 922 -29.04 11.93 -21.50
C ALA A 922 -28.20 10.79 -20.90
N VAL A 923 -27.94 9.73 -21.67
CA VAL A 923 -27.09 8.60 -21.23
C VAL A 923 -25.61 8.98 -21.20
N THR A 924 -25.09 9.72 -22.19
CA THR A 924 -23.68 10.15 -22.19
C THR A 924 -23.40 11.13 -21.06
N SER A 925 -24.34 12.05 -20.81
CA SER A 925 -24.28 12.98 -19.69
C SER A 925 -24.40 12.26 -18.34
N PHE A 926 -25.25 11.23 -18.21
CA PHE A 926 -25.26 10.39 -17.01
C PHE A 926 -23.91 9.68 -16.78
N VAL A 927 -23.30 9.12 -17.83
CA VAL A 927 -22.01 8.41 -17.75
C VAL A 927 -20.85 9.34 -17.38
N LEU A 928 -20.85 10.60 -17.83
CA LEU A 928 -19.75 11.55 -17.61
C LEU A 928 -19.96 12.53 -16.44
N GLN A 929 -21.19 12.98 -16.18
CA GLN A 929 -21.49 13.97 -15.13
C GLN A 929 -21.68 13.35 -13.73
N THR A 930 -22.07 12.08 -13.62
CA THR A 930 -22.24 11.47 -12.29
C THR A 930 -20.89 11.09 -11.67
N ASP A 931 -20.83 10.94 -10.35
CA ASP A 931 -19.68 10.35 -9.65
C ASP A 931 -19.98 8.87 -9.41
N HIS A 932 -19.41 7.99 -10.24
CA HIS A 932 -19.65 6.54 -10.13
C HIS A 932 -19.02 5.95 -8.87
N THR A 933 -17.89 6.51 -8.40
CA THR A 933 -17.24 6.12 -7.15
C THR A 933 -18.17 6.34 -5.96
N PHE A 934 -18.74 7.54 -5.86
CA PHE A 934 -19.72 7.88 -4.83
C PHE A 934 -21.01 7.06 -4.99
N ASN A 935 -21.53 6.95 -6.22
CA ASN A 935 -22.79 6.26 -6.48
C ASN A 935 -22.74 4.77 -6.17
N PHE A 936 -21.70 4.04 -6.60
CA PHE A 936 -21.60 2.60 -6.28
C PHE A 936 -21.38 2.37 -4.79
N ARG A 937 -20.59 3.22 -4.11
CA ARG A 937 -20.46 3.20 -2.65
C ARG A 937 -21.79 3.45 -1.95
N LEU A 938 -22.56 4.45 -2.40
CA LEU A 938 -23.86 4.80 -1.84
C LEU A 938 -24.89 3.70 -2.08
N ILE A 939 -25.02 3.20 -3.32
CA ILE A 939 -25.94 2.12 -3.69
C ILE A 939 -25.64 0.85 -2.90
N PHE A 940 -24.36 0.50 -2.72
CA PHE A 940 -23.96 -0.65 -1.90
C PHE A 940 -24.41 -0.48 -0.44
N TYR A 941 -23.99 0.59 0.25
CA TYR A 941 -24.32 0.77 1.67
C TYR A 941 -25.82 1.02 1.91
N LEU A 942 -26.54 1.68 0.99
CA LEU A 942 -28.00 1.78 1.06
C LEU A 942 -28.68 0.43 0.86
N SER A 943 -28.19 -0.42 -0.06
CA SER A 943 -28.74 -1.76 -0.26
C SER A 943 -28.57 -2.62 0.99
N GLU A 944 -27.38 -2.63 1.59
CA GLU A 944 -27.12 -3.34 2.85
C GLU A 944 -27.96 -2.78 4.01
N LEU A 945 -28.06 -1.45 4.14
CA LEU A 945 -28.90 -0.80 5.15
C LEU A 945 -30.39 -1.11 4.97
N LEU A 946 -30.89 -1.17 3.74
CA LEU A 946 -32.28 -1.53 3.44
C LEU A 946 -32.56 -3.00 3.75
N ILE A 947 -31.66 -3.92 3.40
CA ILE A 947 -31.83 -5.36 3.63
C ILE A 947 -31.69 -5.70 5.12
N CYS A 948 -30.59 -5.27 5.77
CA CYS A 948 -30.40 -5.43 7.21
C CYS A 948 -31.51 -4.73 8.00
N GLY A 949 -31.85 -3.50 7.63
CA GLY A 949 -32.91 -2.70 8.22
C GLY A 949 -34.26 -3.39 8.13
N ALA A 950 -34.68 -3.86 6.95
CA ALA A 950 -35.94 -4.58 6.78
C ALA A 950 -35.99 -5.86 7.62
N LEU A 951 -34.92 -6.65 7.66
CA LEU A 951 -34.84 -7.87 8.48
C LEU A 951 -34.94 -7.57 9.98
N VAL A 952 -34.27 -6.52 10.47
CA VAL A 952 -34.32 -6.10 11.89
C VAL A 952 -35.68 -5.48 12.25
N ILE A 953 -36.19 -4.55 11.43
CA ILE A 953 -37.49 -3.89 11.65
C ILE A 953 -38.63 -4.91 11.67
N PHE A 954 -38.63 -5.89 10.75
CA PHE A 954 -39.65 -6.94 10.72
C PHE A 954 -39.52 -7.96 11.88
N LYS A 955 -38.37 -8.01 12.56
CA LYS A 955 -38.19 -8.74 13.82
C LYS A 955 -38.80 -7.98 15.01
N LEU A 956 -38.67 -6.64 15.03
CA LEU A 956 -39.07 -5.77 16.14
C LEU A 956 -40.58 -5.43 16.17
N ILE A 957 -41.21 -5.17 15.02
CA ILE A 957 -42.60 -4.63 14.95
C ILE A 957 -43.70 -5.69 15.24
N GLN A 958 -43.36 -6.93 15.58
CA GLN A 958 -44.26 -8.10 15.54
C GLN A 958 -45.44 -8.15 16.54
N ALA A 959 -45.65 -7.13 17.38
CA ALA A 959 -46.66 -7.17 18.43
C ALA A 959 -48.12 -7.07 17.93
N HIS A 960 -48.42 -6.18 16.97
CA HIS A 960 -49.79 -5.88 16.54
C HIS A 960 -50.00 -5.98 15.01
N TRP A 961 -49.33 -5.15 14.21
CA TRP A 961 -49.62 -5.00 12.77
C TRP A 961 -49.32 -6.24 11.92
N THR A 962 -48.32 -7.04 12.31
CA THR A 962 -47.85 -8.16 11.48
C THR A 962 -48.85 -9.31 11.36
N ARG A 963 -49.79 -9.48 12.32
CA ARG A 963 -50.76 -10.60 12.28
C ARG A 963 -51.53 -10.64 10.96
N TYR A 964 -52.12 -9.51 10.55
CA TYR A 964 -52.88 -9.38 9.30
C TYR A 964 -52.05 -9.75 8.07
N LEU A 965 -50.84 -9.18 7.96
CA LEU A 965 -49.90 -9.46 6.85
C LEU A 965 -49.48 -10.94 6.81
N THR A 966 -49.23 -11.57 7.96
CA THR A 966 -48.86 -12.99 8.04
C THR A 966 -50.01 -13.96 7.77
N CYS A 967 -51.27 -13.55 7.94
CA CYS A 967 -52.42 -14.36 7.54
C CYS A 967 -52.63 -14.34 6.02
N ASN A 968 -52.43 -13.19 5.38
CA ASN A 968 -52.81 -12.97 3.98
C ASN A 968 -51.67 -13.18 2.97
N SER A 969 -50.41 -13.27 3.41
CA SER A 969 -49.26 -13.45 2.51
C SER A 969 -48.30 -14.55 2.97
N ARG A 970 -48.06 -15.51 2.08
CA ARG A 970 -47.01 -16.55 2.24
C ARG A 970 -45.63 -15.93 2.43
N PHE A 971 -45.31 -14.82 1.74
CA PHE A 971 -44.02 -14.16 1.91
C PHE A 971 -43.83 -13.59 3.32
N PHE A 972 -44.81 -12.84 3.84
CA PHE A 972 -44.72 -12.26 5.19
C PHE A 972 -44.78 -13.33 6.30
N LEU A 973 -45.56 -14.40 6.12
CA LEU A 973 -45.53 -15.56 7.03
C LEU A 973 -44.16 -16.24 7.07
N GLY A 974 -43.54 -16.40 5.90
CA GLY A 974 -42.19 -16.95 5.76
C GLY A 974 -41.12 -16.04 6.36
N LEU A 975 -41.23 -14.73 6.17
CA LEU A 975 -40.32 -13.73 6.74
C LEU A 975 -40.43 -13.73 8.26
N SER A 976 -41.65 -13.84 8.80
CA SER A 976 -41.90 -13.96 10.24
C SER A 976 -41.26 -15.22 10.84
N ARG A 977 -41.36 -16.36 10.14
CA ARG A 977 -40.66 -17.60 10.48
C ARG A 977 -39.13 -17.43 10.44
N PHE A 978 -38.60 -16.84 9.37
CA PHE A 978 -37.17 -16.62 9.16
C PHE A 978 -36.54 -15.74 10.27
N VAL A 979 -37.08 -14.54 10.53
CA VAL A 979 -36.49 -13.62 11.53
C VAL A 979 -36.62 -14.11 12.98
N ARG A 980 -37.53 -15.06 13.25
CA ARG A 980 -37.65 -15.73 14.57
C ARG A 980 -36.61 -16.84 14.76
N CYS A 981 -36.12 -17.45 13.69
CA CYS A 981 -35.10 -18.49 13.76
C CYS A 981 -33.72 -17.84 13.99
N ASN A 982 -33.37 -17.55 15.24
CA ASN A 982 -32.11 -16.89 15.59
C ASN A 982 -30.87 -17.61 15.01
N GLY A 983 -30.90 -18.95 14.94
CA GLY A 983 -29.83 -19.76 14.35
C GLY A 983 -29.60 -19.52 12.85
N VAL A 984 -30.55 -18.89 12.14
CA VAL A 984 -30.42 -18.52 10.72
C VAL A 984 -30.33 -17.01 10.56
N PHE A 985 -31.17 -16.26 11.29
CA PHE A 985 -31.21 -14.80 11.26
C PHE A 985 -29.86 -14.18 11.66
N VAL A 986 -29.22 -14.65 12.73
CA VAL A 986 -27.97 -14.03 13.22
C VAL A 986 -26.82 -14.27 12.24
N PRO A 987 -26.53 -15.51 11.77
CA PRO A 987 -25.49 -15.71 10.76
C PRO A 987 -25.70 -14.92 9.47
N VAL A 988 -26.95 -14.80 8.98
CA VAL A 988 -27.23 -14.03 7.76
C VAL A 988 -27.03 -12.52 7.99
N LEU A 989 -27.45 -11.99 9.14
CA LEU A 989 -27.19 -10.59 9.49
C LEU A 989 -25.69 -10.31 9.67
N CYS A 990 -24.95 -11.22 10.29
CA CYS A 990 -23.49 -11.12 10.42
C CYS A 990 -22.78 -11.20 9.07
N PHE A 991 -23.27 -11.98 8.11
CA PHE A 991 -22.73 -12.03 6.75
C PHE A 991 -22.93 -10.72 5.99
N LEU A 992 -24.15 -10.17 6.00
CA LEU A 992 -24.45 -8.87 5.38
C LEU A 992 -23.57 -7.75 5.98
N ILE A 993 -23.45 -7.72 7.32
CA ILE A 993 -22.54 -6.79 8.01
C ILE A 993 -21.07 -7.02 7.62
N TYR A 994 -20.62 -8.28 7.47
CA TYR A 994 -19.26 -8.61 7.02
C TYR A 994 -18.96 -8.05 5.62
N GLN A 995 -19.92 -8.05 4.69
CA GLN A 995 -19.71 -7.52 3.34
C GLN A 995 -19.35 -6.02 3.31
N CYS A 996 -19.65 -5.27 4.37
CA CYS A 996 -19.34 -3.84 4.46
C CYS A 996 -17.86 -3.51 4.70
N PHE A 997 -17.09 -4.41 5.32
CA PHE A 997 -15.72 -4.14 5.77
C PHE A 997 -14.75 -5.34 5.78
N GLY A 998 -15.26 -6.57 5.68
CA GLY A 998 -14.44 -7.78 5.67
C GLY A 998 -13.71 -7.98 4.33
N PRO A 999 -12.57 -8.70 4.32
CA PRO A 999 -11.89 -9.09 3.09
C PRO A 999 -12.83 -9.84 2.13
N ILE A 1000 -12.87 -9.40 0.87
CA ILE A 1000 -13.52 -10.12 -0.22
C ILE A 1000 -12.64 -11.33 -0.56
N PHE A 1001 -11.37 -11.07 -0.89
CA PHE A 1001 -10.32 -12.08 -1.07
C PHE A 1001 -8.92 -11.52 -0.82
N MET A 1002 -7.95 -12.42 -0.69
CA MET A 1002 -6.54 -12.12 -0.39
C MET A 1002 -5.65 -13.00 -1.26
N GLY A 1003 -4.54 -12.50 -1.79
CA GLY A 1003 -3.70 -13.27 -2.70
C GLY A 1003 -2.54 -12.49 -3.28
N PHE A 1004 -1.84 -13.05 -4.26
CA PHE A 1004 -0.80 -12.34 -5.00
C PHE A 1004 -1.46 -11.47 -6.08
N LEU A 1005 -1.54 -10.16 -5.83
CA LEU A 1005 -2.30 -9.22 -6.68
C LEU A 1005 -1.41 -8.47 -7.68
N ILE A 1006 -0.09 -8.39 -7.41
CA ILE A 1006 0.94 -7.78 -8.27
C ILE A 1006 2.20 -8.65 -8.18
N GLY A 1007 2.43 -9.54 -9.15
CA GLY A 1007 3.60 -10.42 -9.16
C GLY A 1007 3.70 -11.27 -7.89
N TYR A 1008 4.76 -11.08 -7.11
CA TYR A 1008 4.96 -11.75 -5.80
C TYR A 1008 4.43 -10.95 -4.60
N HIS A 1009 3.82 -9.77 -4.80
CA HIS A 1009 3.25 -8.98 -3.71
C HIS A 1009 1.88 -9.52 -3.31
N PHE A 1010 1.82 -10.07 -2.10
CA PHE A 1010 0.56 -10.43 -1.46
C PHE A 1010 -0.23 -9.16 -1.09
N GLY A 1011 -1.56 -9.23 -1.20
CA GLY A 1011 -2.47 -8.14 -0.92
C GLY A 1011 -3.87 -8.62 -0.54
N ILE A 1012 -4.71 -7.67 -0.10
CA ILE A 1012 -6.05 -7.87 0.43
C ILE A 1012 -7.01 -6.95 -0.31
N VAL A 1013 -8.08 -7.52 -0.88
CA VAL A 1013 -9.18 -6.79 -1.52
C VAL A 1013 -10.33 -6.64 -0.53
N PHE A 1014 -10.68 -5.39 -0.20
CA PHE A 1014 -11.82 -5.02 0.61
C PHE A 1014 -12.93 -4.41 -0.25
N THR A 1015 -14.11 -4.21 0.32
CA THR A 1015 -15.21 -3.48 -0.33
C THR A 1015 -14.87 -2.02 -0.65
N SER A 1016 -13.92 -1.41 0.07
CA SER A 1016 -13.51 -0.01 -0.06
C SER A 1016 -12.22 0.23 -0.85
N GLY A 1017 -11.62 -0.81 -1.45
CA GLY A 1017 -10.33 -0.72 -2.15
C GLY A 1017 -9.37 -1.86 -1.81
N ILE A 1018 -8.10 -1.71 -2.18
CA ILE A 1018 -7.11 -2.80 -2.19
C ILE A 1018 -5.87 -2.38 -1.42
N PHE A 1019 -5.38 -3.24 -0.51
CA PHE A 1019 -4.07 -3.10 0.12
C PHE A 1019 -3.06 -4.04 -0.54
N VAL A 1020 -2.02 -3.52 -1.18
CA VAL A 1020 -0.98 -4.31 -1.88
C VAL A 1020 0.35 -3.54 -1.92
N ALA A 1021 1.48 -4.25 -1.89
CA ALA A 1021 2.82 -3.66 -2.02
C ALA A 1021 3.15 -2.51 -1.03
N GLY A 1022 2.46 -2.46 0.12
CA GLY A 1022 2.60 -1.39 1.11
C GLY A 1022 1.77 -0.12 0.83
N THR A 1023 0.94 -0.11 -0.22
CA THR A 1023 0.01 0.99 -0.52
C THR A 1023 -1.45 0.54 -0.31
N PHE A 1024 -2.34 1.51 -0.10
CA PHE A 1024 -3.77 1.32 -0.30
C PHE A 1024 -4.17 2.04 -1.58
N VAL A 1025 -4.88 1.33 -2.46
CA VAL A 1025 -5.40 1.82 -3.75
C VAL A 1025 -6.91 1.90 -3.65
N MET A 1026 -7.47 3.05 -4.03
CA MET A 1026 -8.93 3.21 -4.11
C MET A 1026 -9.43 2.53 -5.40
N GLU A 1027 -10.41 1.64 -5.26
CA GLU A 1027 -11.02 0.90 -6.38
C GLU A 1027 -12.53 0.84 -6.14
N ALA A 1028 -13.34 1.37 -7.04
CA ALA A 1028 -14.79 1.38 -6.89
C ALA A 1028 -15.47 0.15 -7.49
N LEU A 1029 -14.78 -0.61 -8.35
CA LEU A 1029 -15.30 -1.86 -8.92
C LEU A 1029 -15.53 -2.94 -7.85
N THR A 1030 -14.86 -2.86 -6.69
CA THR A 1030 -15.15 -3.70 -5.53
C THR A 1030 -16.58 -3.49 -5.01
N TYR A 1031 -17.10 -2.26 -5.02
CA TYR A 1031 -18.50 -2.00 -4.68
C TYR A 1031 -19.47 -2.65 -5.67
N ILE A 1032 -19.19 -2.61 -6.98
CA ILE A 1032 -20.00 -3.33 -7.98
C ILE A 1032 -20.01 -4.84 -7.70
N TYR A 1033 -18.86 -5.44 -7.39
CA TYR A 1033 -18.79 -6.86 -7.07
C TYR A 1033 -19.57 -7.22 -5.80
N GLN A 1034 -19.60 -6.34 -4.81
CA GLN A 1034 -20.41 -6.53 -3.60
C GLN A 1034 -21.90 -6.27 -3.85
N ILE A 1035 -22.28 -5.32 -4.71
CA ILE A 1035 -23.66 -5.14 -5.17
C ILE A 1035 -24.16 -6.40 -5.89
N ILE A 1036 -23.37 -6.98 -6.80
CA ILE A 1036 -23.69 -8.25 -7.47
C ILE A 1036 -23.82 -9.39 -6.44
N GLN A 1037 -22.94 -9.44 -5.43
CA GLN A 1037 -23.01 -10.44 -4.37
C GLN A 1037 -24.29 -10.31 -3.51
N VAL A 1038 -24.64 -9.09 -3.11
CA VAL A 1038 -25.85 -8.75 -2.33
C VAL A 1038 -27.12 -9.06 -3.13
N ILE A 1039 -27.20 -8.59 -4.37
CA ILE A 1039 -28.37 -8.78 -5.24
C ILE A 1039 -28.57 -10.27 -5.54
N SER A 1040 -27.50 -10.99 -5.92
CA SER A 1040 -27.60 -12.42 -6.20
C SER A 1040 -28.06 -13.21 -4.95
N PHE A 1041 -27.42 -13.01 -3.79
CA PHE A 1041 -27.78 -13.70 -2.56
C PHE A 1041 -29.22 -13.37 -2.12
N THR A 1042 -29.61 -12.10 -2.19
CA THR A 1042 -30.92 -11.65 -1.70
C THR A 1042 -32.04 -12.08 -2.64
N PHE A 1043 -31.96 -11.72 -3.93
CA PHE A 1043 -33.05 -11.93 -4.87
C PHE A 1043 -33.11 -13.35 -5.44
N LEU A 1044 -31.98 -13.96 -5.79
CA LEU A 1044 -31.96 -15.29 -6.43
C LEU A 1044 -32.09 -16.44 -5.42
N TYR A 1045 -31.77 -16.21 -4.14
CA TYR A 1045 -31.83 -17.24 -3.10
C TYR A 1045 -32.73 -16.85 -1.92
N LEU A 1046 -32.40 -15.80 -1.16
CA LEU A 1046 -33.02 -15.52 0.14
C LEU A 1046 -34.54 -15.27 0.05
N LEU A 1047 -35.01 -14.47 -0.92
CA LEU A 1047 -36.45 -14.22 -1.14
C LEU A 1047 -37.24 -15.52 -1.44
N TYR A 1048 -36.65 -16.44 -2.21
CA TYR A 1048 -37.28 -17.73 -2.52
C TYR A 1048 -37.41 -18.61 -1.27
N VAL A 1049 -36.33 -18.73 -0.48
CA VAL A 1049 -36.36 -19.49 0.79
C VAL A 1049 -37.43 -18.93 1.73
N ILE A 1050 -37.48 -17.61 1.88
CA ILE A 1050 -38.47 -16.92 2.70
C ILE A 1050 -39.89 -17.29 2.24
N TRP A 1051 -40.20 -17.12 0.96
CA TRP A 1051 -41.51 -17.50 0.39
C TRP A 1051 -41.84 -18.99 0.60
N TYR A 1052 -40.88 -19.88 0.38
CA TYR A 1052 -41.06 -21.33 0.52
C TYR A 1052 -41.33 -21.74 1.98
N CYS A 1053 -40.59 -21.16 2.93
CA CYS A 1053 -40.81 -21.36 4.36
C CYS A 1053 -42.19 -20.86 4.83
N GLY A 1054 -42.79 -19.89 4.15
CA GLY A 1054 -44.16 -19.46 4.38
C GLY A 1054 -45.23 -20.26 3.63
N ARG A 1055 -44.88 -20.92 2.53
CA ARG A 1055 -45.78 -21.85 1.81
C ARG A 1055 -46.02 -23.15 2.58
N HIS A 1056 -45.08 -23.60 3.41
CA HIS A 1056 -45.19 -24.90 4.09
C HIS A 1056 -46.26 -24.89 5.20
N HIS A 1057 -47.22 -25.82 5.09
CA HIS A 1057 -48.24 -26.03 6.12
C HIS A 1057 -47.66 -26.81 7.31
N THR A 1058 -47.92 -26.35 8.53
CA THR A 1058 -47.63 -27.09 9.77
C THR A 1058 -48.90 -27.83 10.20
N PRO A 1059 -48.87 -29.16 10.39
CA PRO A 1059 -50.05 -29.92 10.80
C PRO A 1059 -50.50 -29.50 12.20
N VAL A 1060 -51.79 -29.15 12.33
CA VAL A 1060 -52.38 -28.73 13.61
C VAL A 1060 -52.96 -29.96 14.29
N LEU A 1061 -52.24 -30.47 15.30
CA LEU A 1061 -52.81 -31.38 16.28
C LEU A 1061 -53.91 -30.64 17.06
N ARG A 1062 -55.18 -30.98 16.79
CA ARG A 1062 -56.30 -30.56 17.65
C ARG A 1062 -56.15 -31.23 19.01
N SER A 1063 -56.17 -30.44 20.07
CA SER A 1063 -56.26 -30.96 21.45
C SER A 1063 -57.64 -31.61 21.66
N ALA A 1064 -57.66 -32.84 22.16
CA ALA A 1064 -58.91 -33.45 22.62
C ALA A 1064 -59.43 -32.68 23.84
N ALA A 1065 -60.70 -32.29 23.80
CA ALA A 1065 -61.49 -31.86 24.94
C ALA A 1065 -62.75 -32.73 24.96
N SER A 1066 -63.09 -33.29 26.12
CA SER A 1066 -64.11 -34.33 26.28
C SER A 1066 -65.52 -33.79 26.32
N LEU A 1067 -66.46 -34.50 25.70
CA LEU A 1067 -67.87 -34.56 26.06
C LEU A 1067 -68.39 -35.97 25.78
N HIS A 1068 -69.39 -36.42 26.55
CA HIS A 1068 -70.17 -37.64 26.30
C HIS A 1068 -70.96 -37.50 24.97
N ASP A 1069 -71.45 -38.55 24.30
CA ASP A 1069 -72.21 -39.69 24.83
C ASP A 1069 -72.35 -40.84 23.78
N GLY A 1070 -73.00 -41.94 24.15
CA GLY A 1070 -73.98 -42.61 23.26
C GLY A 1070 -73.51 -43.56 22.13
N SER A 1071 -73.28 -44.83 22.48
CA SER A 1071 -73.68 -46.03 21.71
C SER A 1071 -73.04 -46.44 20.35
N ASN A 1072 -72.72 -47.74 20.28
CA ASN A 1072 -72.88 -48.69 19.14
C ASN A 1072 -72.09 -48.58 17.81
N SER A 1073 -71.90 -49.77 17.21
CA SER A 1073 -71.53 -50.10 15.82
C SER A 1073 -70.08 -49.92 15.33
N LEU A 1074 -69.40 -51.07 15.20
CA LEU A 1074 -68.54 -51.44 14.05
C LEU A 1074 -69.43 -51.55 12.77
N PRO A 1075 -68.93 -51.44 11.51
CA PRO A 1075 -67.75 -52.20 11.06
C PRO A 1075 -66.86 -51.64 9.89
N SER A 1076 -65.74 -52.34 9.69
CA SER A 1076 -65.06 -52.69 8.41
C SER A 1076 -64.86 -51.67 7.28
N ASN A 1077 -63.61 -51.27 7.02
CA ASN A 1077 -62.74 -51.81 5.94
C ASN A 1077 -61.40 -51.02 5.89
N ARG A 1078 -60.21 -51.64 5.97
CA ARG A 1078 -59.46 -52.50 5.02
C ARG A 1078 -58.74 -51.72 3.91
N LEU A 1079 -57.52 -52.21 3.59
CA LEU A 1079 -56.56 -51.73 2.56
C LEU A 1079 -55.85 -50.41 2.94
N LEU A 1080 -54.52 -50.26 2.81
CA LEU A 1080 -53.46 -51.21 2.45
C LEU A 1080 -52.18 -50.93 3.27
N SER A 1081 -51.36 -51.97 3.48
CA SER A 1081 -50.11 -51.92 4.24
C SER A 1081 -48.91 -52.09 3.32
N GLU A 1082 -47.93 -51.17 3.37
CA GLU A 1082 -46.54 -51.42 2.96
C GLU A 1082 -45.61 -50.29 3.46
N PRO A 1083 -44.28 -50.48 3.53
CA PRO A 1083 -43.71 -51.12 4.71
C PRO A 1083 -42.82 -50.18 5.55
N VAL A 1084 -42.66 -50.53 6.83
CA VAL A 1084 -41.61 -49.94 7.67
C VAL A 1084 -40.27 -50.55 7.25
N ILE A 1085 -39.48 -49.80 6.48
CA ILE A 1085 -38.08 -50.14 6.23
C ILE A 1085 -37.25 -49.62 7.41
N ASP A 1086 -36.61 -50.54 8.14
CA ASP A 1086 -35.74 -50.21 9.27
C ASP A 1086 -34.57 -49.33 8.85
N ALA A 1087 -34.51 -48.10 9.38
CA ALA A 1087 -33.43 -47.14 9.14
C ALA A 1087 -32.15 -47.48 9.96
N ALA A 1088 -31.81 -48.77 10.07
CA ALA A 1088 -30.87 -49.31 11.04
C ALA A 1088 -29.39 -49.35 10.58
N THR A 1089 -29.07 -48.96 9.34
CA THR A 1089 -27.68 -48.96 8.80
C THR A 1089 -27.33 -47.70 8.01
N CYS A 1090 -27.17 -46.57 8.68
CA CYS A 1090 -26.29 -45.49 8.21
C CYS A 1090 -25.65 -44.73 9.37
N ARG A 1091 -24.32 -44.88 9.54
CA ARG A 1091 -23.50 -44.30 10.63
C ARG A 1091 -22.78 -42.99 10.25
N ASN A 1092 -23.13 -42.35 9.13
CA ASN A 1092 -22.62 -41.01 8.79
C ASN A 1092 -23.65 -39.93 9.12
N SER A 1093 -23.30 -39.02 10.02
CA SER A 1093 -24.15 -37.89 10.46
C SER A 1093 -24.44 -36.91 9.32
N THR A 1094 -23.46 -36.65 8.45
CA THR A 1094 -23.55 -35.71 7.32
C THR A 1094 -24.65 -36.09 6.32
N LEU A 1095 -24.82 -37.38 6.05
CA LEU A 1095 -25.84 -37.88 5.12
C LEU A 1095 -27.26 -37.61 5.63
N ARG A 1096 -27.50 -37.77 6.94
CA ARG A 1096 -28.81 -37.47 7.55
C ARG A 1096 -29.18 -36.00 7.43
N LEU A 1097 -28.19 -35.09 7.50
CA LEU A 1097 -28.41 -33.66 7.36
C LEU A 1097 -28.89 -33.31 5.93
N ILE A 1098 -28.23 -33.86 4.91
CA ILE A 1098 -28.59 -33.63 3.49
C ILE A 1098 -29.98 -34.19 3.18
N CYS A 1099 -30.29 -35.42 3.63
CA CYS A 1099 -31.60 -36.04 3.43
C CYS A 1099 -32.76 -35.33 4.14
N SER A 1100 -32.48 -34.35 5.03
CA SER A 1100 -33.51 -33.54 5.69
C SER A 1100 -33.93 -32.27 4.93
N ILE A 1101 -33.21 -31.93 3.84
CA ILE A 1101 -33.46 -30.72 3.05
C ILE A 1101 -34.61 -30.97 2.04
N PRO A 1102 -35.66 -30.12 1.99
CA PRO A 1102 -36.69 -30.21 0.96
C PRO A 1102 -36.10 -30.05 -0.45
N LEU A 1103 -36.47 -30.94 -1.38
CA LEU A 1103 -35.95 -30.96 -2.76
C LEU A 1103 -35.96 -29.58 -3.48
N PRO A 1104 -37.01 -28.72 -3.34
CA PRO A 1104 -36.97 -27.39 -3.98
C PRO A 1104 -35.90 -26.44 -3.42
N LEU A 1105 -35.59 -26.54 -2.12
CA LEU A 1105 -34.51 -25.78 -1.47
C LEU A 1105 -33.13 -26.35 -1.82
N PHE A 1106 -33.03 -27.68 -1.92
CA PHE A 1106 -31.82 -28.36 -2.39
C PHE A 1106 -31.46 -27.92 -3.83
N ILE A 1107 -32.44 -27.90 -4.74
CA ILE A 1107 -32.25 -27.44 -6.13
C ILE A 1107 -31.85 -25.95 -6.17
N HIS A 1108 -32.51 -25.07 -5.40
CA HIS A 1108 -32.14 -23.65 -5.37
C HIS A 1108 -30.75 -23.42 -4.75
N ALA A 1109 -30.34 -24.21 -3.75
CA ALA A 1109 -28.99 -24.17 -3.22
C ALA A 1109 -27.94 -24.59 -4.26
N ILE A 1110 -28.22 -25.61 -5.09
CA ILE A 1110 -27.35 -25.98 -6.22
C ILE A 1110 -27.26 -24.85 -7.24
N VAL A 1111 -28.39 -24.34 -7.74
CA VAL A 1111 -28.41 -23.29 -8.79
C VAL A 1111 -27.65 -22.05 -8.33
N TYR A 1112 -27.88 -21.60 -7.09
CA TYR A 1112 -27.12 -20.49 -6.52
C TYR A 1112 -25.63 -20.83 -6.36
N SER A 1113 -25.28 -22.02 -5.86
CA SER A 1113 -23.88 -22.43 -5.70
C SER A 1113 -23.13 -22.48 -7.04
N LEU A 1114 -23.78 -22.90 -8.13
CA LEU A 1114 -23.18 -22.91 -9.47
C LEU A 1114 -22.94 -21.49 -10.01
N LEU A 1115 -23.90 -20.57 -9.82
CA LEU A 1115 -23.73 -19.16 -10.18
C LEU A 1115 -22.63 -18.48 -9.34
N GLN A 1116 -22.56 -18.77 -8.04
CA GLN A 1116 -21.52 -18.27 -7.14
C GLN A 1116 -20.14 -18.86 -7.47
N LEU A 1117 -20.05 -20.15 -7.83
CA LEU A 1117 -18.81 -20.76 -8.33
C LEU A 1117 -18.34 -20.12 -9.64
N LEU A 1118 -19.25 -19.82 -10.57
CA LEU A 1118 -18.92 -19.11 -11.81
C LEU A 1118 -18.43 -17.68 -11.53
N PHE A 1119 -19.08 -16.96 -10.62
CA PHE A 1119 -18.66 -15.61 -10.21
C PHE A 1119 -17.28 -15.62 -9.52
N ILE A 1120 -17.00 -16.62 -8.68
CA ILE A 1120 -15.67 -16.85 -8.09
C ILE A 1120 -14.63 -17.19 -9.15
N LEU A 1121 -14.99 -18.04 -10.12
CA LEU A 1121 -14.12 -18.44 -11.21
C LEU A 1121 -13.67 -17.22 -12.03
N THR A 1122 -14.60 -16.34 -12.42
CA THR A 1122 -14.31 -15.18 -13.26
C THR A 1122 -13.67 -14.00 -12.51
N THR A 1123 -14.07 -13.74 -11.25
CA THR A 1123 -13.57 -12.56 -10.51
C THR A 1123 -12.35 -12.83 -9.62
N VAL A 1124 -12.07 -14.09 -9.26
CA VAL A 1124 -10.97 -14.44 -8.32
C VAL A 1124 -10.04 -15.51 -8.88
N THR A 1125 -10.56 -16.66 -9.32
CA THR A 1125 -9.74 -17.83 -9.65
C THR A 1125 -8.96 -17.67 -10.95
N LEU A 1126 -9.60 -17.20 -12.02
CA LEU A 1126 -8.96 -16.99 -13.31
C LEU A 1126 -7.87 -15.89 -13.27
N PRO A 1127 -8.09 -14.73 -12.63
CA PRO A 1127 -7.09 -13.65 -12.68
C PRO A 1127 -5.99 -13.74 -11.61
N TYR A 1128 -6.31 -14.26 -10.40
CA TYR A 1128 -5.38 -14.28 -9.24
C TYR A 1128 -5.01 -15.68 -8.76
N GLY A 1129 -5.49 -16.73 -9.45
CA GLY A 1129 -5.16 -18.12 -9.18
C GLY A 1129 -5.83 -18.73 -7.94
N ILE A 1130 -5.65 -20.04 -7.77
CA ILE A 1130 -6.36 -20.84 -6.76
C ILE A 1130 -6.04 -20.46 -5.31
N VAL A 1131 -4.88 -19.82 -5.05
CA VAL A 1131 -4.53 -19.30 -3.73
C VAL A 1131 -5.50 -18.18 -3.34
N ALA A 1132 -5.79 -17.25 -4.26
CA ALA A 1132 -6.76 -16.20 -4.04
C ALA A 1132 -8.18 -16.75 -3.87
N THR A 1133 -8.52 -17.81 -4.62
CA THR A 1133 -9.79 -18.54 -4.45
C THR A 1133 -9.94 -19.09 -3.04
N VAL A 1134 -8.95 -19.84 -2.53
CA VAL A 1134 -9.00 -20.43 -1.18
C VAL A 1134 -9.05 -19.36 -0.09
N LEU A 1135 -8.34 -18.24 -0.29
CA LEU A 1135 -8.31 -17.10 0.61
C LEU A 1135 -9.39 -16.04 0.30
N SER A 1136 -10.58 -16.47 -0.14
CA SER A 1136 -11.74 -15.60 -0.43
C SER A 1136 -12.89 -15.72 0.58
N PRO A 1137 -12.71 -15.33 1.87
CA PRO A 1137 -13.76 -15.48 2.89
C PRO A 1137 -15.07 -14.76 2.54
N GLY A 1138 -15.01 -13.59 1.87
CA GLY A 1138 -16.20 -12.88 1.36
C GLY A 1138 -16.87 -13.50 0.13
N ARG A 1139 -16.39 -14.65 -0.36
CA ARG A 1139 -16.92 -15.36 -1.53
C ARG A 1139 -17.19 -16.85 -1.26
N ILE A 1140 -16.23 -17.57 -0.67
CA ILE A 1140 -16.37 -18.98 -0.28
C ILE A 1140 -17.46 -19.17 0.78
N THR A 1141 -17.57 -18.29 1.78
CA THR A 1141 -18.60 -18.45 2.83
C THR A 1141 -20.02 -18.42 2.24
N VAL A 1142 -20.22 -17.65 1.17
CA VAL A 1142 -21.49 -17.55 0.43
C VAL A 1142 -21.83 -18.82 -0.36
N LEU A 1143 -20.86 -19.69 -0.65
CA LEU A 1143 -21.16 -21.04 -1.17
C LEU A 1143 -21.84 -21.90 -0.10
N PHE A 1144 -21.46 -21.77 1.17
CA PHE A 1144 -21.98 -22.60 2.26
C PHE A 1144 -23.29 -22.08 2.88
N PHE A 1145 -23.51 -20.76 2.87
CA PHE A 1145 -24.75 -20.14 3.40
C PHE A 1145 -26.05 -20.75 2.87
N PRO A 1146 -26.23 -21.00 1.56
CA PRO A 1146 -27.41 -21.66 1.01
C PRO A 1146 -27.67 -23.05 1.61
N TRP A 1147 -26.62 -23.87 1.76
CA TRP A 1147 -26.74 -25.21 2.32
C TRP A 1147 -27.04 -25.17 3.83
N PHE A 1148 -26.42 -24.24 4.54
CA PHE A 1148 -26.73 -23.96 5.94
C PHE A 1148 -28.20 -23.57 6.10
N ILE A 1149 -28.67 -22.52 5.41
CA ILE A 1149 -30.05 -22.03 5.48
C ILE A 1149 -31.05 -23.14 5.12
N ALA A 1150 -30.78 -23.91 4.06
CA ALA A 1150 -31.63 -25.03 3.64
C ALA A 1150 -31.69 -26.16 4.68
N SER A 1151 -30.58 -26.49 5.34
CA SER A 1151 -30.55 -27.49 6.44
C SER A 1151 -31.37 -27.07 7.66
N GLN A 1152 -31.52 -25.77 7.90
CA GLN A 1152 -32.29 -25.24 9.04
C GLN A 1152 -33.79 -25.10 8.76
N PHE A 1153 -34.28 -25.54 7.58
CA PHE A 1153 -35.69 -25.45 7.19
C PHE A 1153 -36.67 -25.96 8.28
N GLY A 1154 -36.37 -27.11 8.88
CA GLY A 1154 -37.18 -27.69 9.94
C GLY A 1154 -37.28 -26.81 11.19
N GLN A 1155 -36.23 -26.05 11.53
CA GLN A 1155 -36.25 -25.08 12.63
C GLN A 1155 -37.00 -23.81 12.24
N ILE A 1156 -36.81 -23.30 11.02
CA ILE A 1156 -37.49 -22.10 10.50
C ILE A 1156 -39.02 -22.30 10.52
N VAL A 1157 -39.51 -23.45 10.04
CA VAL A 1157 -40.96 -23.68 9.87
C VAL A 1157 -41.68 -24.05 11.17
N ASN A 1158 -41.05 -24.85 12.04
CA ASN A 1158 -41.68 -25.38 13.26
C ASN A 1158 -41.35 -24.57 14.54
N GLY A 1159 -40.25 -23.80 14.53
CA GLY A 1159 -39.69 -23.16 15.72
C GLY A 1159 -39.16 -24.17 16.76
N ASN A 1160 -38.75 -23.66 17.93
CA ASN A 1160 -38.14 -24.46 19.01
C ASN A 1160 -39.08 -25.48 19.69
N ARG A 1161 -40.24 -25.83 19.10
CA ARG A 1161 -41.20 -26.80 19.64
C ARG A 1161 -40.65 -28.24 19.72
N LEU A 1162 -39.55 -28.53 19.03
CA LEU A 1162 -38.87 -29.83 19.05
C LEU A 1162 -37.86 -30.00 20.20
N SER A 1163 -37.65 -28.99 21.06
CA SER A 1163 -36.73 -29.09 22.21
C SER A 1163 -37.41 -29.41 23.56
N ARG A 1164 -38.66 -29.92 23.53
CA ARG A 1164 -39.46 -30.31 24.71
C ARG A 1164 -40.33 -31.55 24.44
N ARG A 1165 -39.72 -32.59 23.86
CA ARG A 1165 -40.22 -33.96 23.79
C ARG A 1165 -39.04 -34.91 23.94
#